data_AF-A0A428T2V1-F1
#
_entry.id   AF-A0A428T2V1-F1
#
_cell.length_a   1.000
_cell.length_b   1.000
_cell.length_c   1.000
_cell.angle_alpha   90.00
_cell.angle_beta   90.00
_cell.angle_gamma   90.00
#
_symmetry.space_group_name_H-M   'P 1'
#
loop_
_entity.id
_entity.type
_entity.pdbx_description
1 polymer ?
#
loop_
_entity_poly.entity_id
_entity_poly.type
_entity_poly.pdbx_seq_one_letter_code
_entity_poly.pdbx_strand_id
1 'polypeptide(L)'
;MDQYDTQLNTTPQSQPQPNARAVAGSRRYRSKSQRPCDLCRARKVLCNIPEPGQPCQLCERTSRLCTFVGNPGKKQRERASRAQSGGTPPVVPPVAPQFTDTIQASEQPVPQQDDGRHQEMLGITGGHVQGGDQVAGEDLPRLETIISDAMWSSHGGMDWDLSMNHTALPSIENGDRAFQFLGDGQLPDLGPLEGDSPLEGLQNMEAMNRMSTETPASSSVPLQRLSLDQRPDHFTQLVGYSNESDPFCLERFPYNDQEEVDFFRVTYRRFAARGEVPGYPPLHFLQSQTETAVEARRVIDDCMSSNDDRENLEKFVDKTSGVALVKLYFRFIFESLPILSRSLVLQDVEAFVAEAPTGLLAGIYALASPFTAWDEKLCLSRAYSKPNIDALWKISYTCLQRELHFPRLSTIQIFILLINHMPFDTAVVESPFFWSLAASMLAMAQALGLNVDPTGWNLPPWEIRLRRRLWWAVVVEHTWRSITHGRSSMLHDDDWDVSPPTPDDFVVDSNVGPLDDTGHQDPDYFIHMCSLTGISMSVCRRFFSLRAVSRPQALDTLIEQARGPRQKLLDWLENLPESLHIQPAADDAEADDSVKSHASLYVAYYTTHILVLRALLRPIINSNIHLDHLQPSVGTVLQASRGLVQTIIKFIRSLDASHQSAFWPSYTRHCLSYPGLFCYMLSPLVWLHSEDPFRPSDIFEHVRRTTPMVNENPVPDLPALDLDNLDLLNDVDGKHVVALTSNDDVTDLPAWLYGETPGETGWLSNATACAVIIVEQSPRDVDVFYFYFYSYDRGANISQVLEPLKSFAMGMADGMHYGCHVGDWEHNMVRFRDGKPTGIYYSQHSSGAAYEWNDTHLSLEDQRPLVYSAYGSHANFVSPGDHVHDSVLVDYCDDGQLWDPVSSAYFYHMDPISFELTRLFHPESTSPGDSDLTSFFYFNGIWGDAQYADDDPRQRTVPVFGLKRYVSGPRGPIFKGLVRKGLFPDNPEPKKFIQLAVGFLMSWYPCCLRGWRFVVFLTVVFACIILMVVGIRYGVRWCRMRKGYKRIDGEISLEDLVEREEVVLNYSEDGRK
;
A
#
# COMPACT_ATOMS: atom_id res chain seq x y z
N MET A 1 58.44 -27.26 -11.61
CA MET A 1 59.70 -27.60 -12.30
C MET A 1 59.42 -27.46 -13.80
N ASP A 2 59.79 -26.41 -14.52
CA ASP A 2 60.61 -25.24 -14.21
C ASP A 2 60.28 -24.09 -15.18
N GLN A 3 60.25 -22.87 -14.60
CA GLN A 3 60.82 -21.59 -15.05
C GLN A 3 60.58 -21.07 -16.48
N TYR A 4 60.17 -19.80 -16.60
CA TYR A 4 61.08 -18.68 -16.89
C TYR A 4 60.39 -17.30 -16.73
N ASP A 5 61.01 -16.46 -15.90
CA ASP A 5 60.87 -15.00 -15.81
C ASP A 5 61.55 -14.31 -17.02
N THR A 6 61.12 -13.11 -17.46
CA THR A 6 61.83 -11.81 -17.26
C THR A 6 61.26 -10.62 -18.08
N GLN A 7 61.14 -9.50 -17.36
CA GLN A 7 61.11 -8.05 -17.66
C GLN A 7 61.50 -7.46 -19.04
N LEU A 8 60.91 -6.29 -19.39
CA LEU A 8 61.63 -5.01 -19.67
C LEU A 8 60.69 -3.82 -19.95
N ASN A 9 61.22 -2.60 -19.78
CA ASN A 9 60.56 -1.33 -19.45
C ASN A 9 60.78 -0.24 -20.54
N THR A 10 60.05 0.88 -20.46
CA THR A 10 60.27 2.26 -21.00
C THR A 10 59.42 2.85 -22.19
N THR A 11 58.85 4.03 -21.86
CA THR A 11 58.04 5.14 -22.46
C THR A 11 58.41 5.75 -23.85
N PRO A 12 57.73 6.80 -24.43
CA PRO A 12 56.41 7.49 -24.21
C PRO A 12 55.61 7.82 -25.53
N GLN A 13 54.41 8.42 -25.46
CA GLN A 13 53.68 8.95 -26.65
C GLN A 13 53.07 10.36 -26.50
N SER A 14 53.10 11.10 -27.62
CA SER A 14 52.68 12.49 -27.87
C SER A 14 51.39 12.60 -28.72
N GLN A 15 50.67 13.72 -28.59
CA GLN A 15 49.38 14.11 -29.19
C GLN A 15 49.32 14.20 -30.74
N PRO A 16 48.11 14.33 -31.33
CA PRO A 16 47.63 15.65 -31.79
C PRO A 16 46.12 15.98 -31.54
N GLN A 17 45.78 17.24 -31.82
CA GLN A 17 44.61 18.08 -31.44
C GLN A 17 43.27 17.90 -32.22
N PRO A 18 42.16 18.62 -31.84
CA PRO A 18 40.76 18.20 -31.99
C PRO A 18 39.94 18.95 -33.06
N ASN A 19 38.72 18.46 -33.34
CA ASN A 19 37.61 19.27 -33.86
C ASN A 19 36.26 18.90 -33.23
N ALA A 20 35.45 19.94 -32.99
CA ALA A 20 34.32 19.99 -32.07
C ALA A 20 32.97 19.55 -32.66
N ARG A 21 32.06 19.06 -31.80
CA ARG A 21 30.67 19.53 -31.68
C ARG A 21 30.01 18.99 -30.41
N ALA A 22 29.50 19.92 -29.61
CA ALA A 22 28.89 19.70 -28.32
C ALA A 22 27.38 19.41 -28.44
N VAL A 23 26.87 18.46 -27.64
CA VAL A 23 25.48 18.39 -27.22
C VAL A 23 25.44 18.65 -25.71
N ALA A 24 24.49 19.49 -25.32
CA ALA A 24 24.39 20.12 -24.03
C ALA A 24 23.76 19.20 -22.95
N GLY A 25 24.30 19.28 -21.74
CA GLY A 25 23.47 19.49 -20.55
C GLY A 25 23.15 18.31 -19.63
N SER A 26 24.15 17.67 -19.01
CA SER A 26 23.98 17.07 -17.69
C SER A 26 24.40 18.05 -16.58
N ARG A 27 23.59 18.18 -15.54
CA ARG A 27 23.77 19.11 -14.41
C ARG A 27 24.98 18.69 -13.58
N ARG A 28 26.04 19.51 -13.53
CA ARG A 28 27.16 19.31 -12.59
C ARG A 28 26.76 19.66 -11.16
N TYR A 29 27.18 18.79 -10.23
CA TYR A 29 27.06 18.88 -8.78
C TYR A 29 27.62 20.21 -8.22
N ARG A 30 26.92 20.80 -7.24
CA ARG A 30 27.13 22.17 -6.73
C ARG A 30 28.05 22.16 -5.50
N SER A 31 29.30 22.63 -5.62
CA SER A 31 30.12 22.96 -4.46
C SER A 31 29.90 24.43 -4.04
N LYS A 32 29.77 24.68 -2.73
CA LYS A 32 29.46 25.99 -2.11
C LYS A 32 30.61 27.01 -2.16
N SER A 33 31.57 26.93 -3.09
CA SER A 33 32.81 27.71 -2.98
C SER A 33 32.80 29.12 -3.59
N GLN A 34 31.80 29.51 -4.39
CA GLN A 34 31.78 30.85 -5.02
C GLN A 34 30.47 31.61 -4.78
N ARG A 35 30.59 32.76 -4.11
CA ARG A 35 29.47 33.70 -3.93
C ARG A 35 29.13 34.37 -5.27
N PRO A 36 27.85 34.54 -5.64
CA PRO A 36 27.46 35.29 -6.83
C PRO A 36 27.78 36.78 -6.69
N CYS A 37 28.06 37.46 -7.81
CA CYS A 37 28.28 38.91 -7.82
C CYS A 37 27.01 39.69 -7.46
N ASP A 38 27.17 40.95 -7.05
CA ASP A 38 26.08 41.79 -6.55
C ASP A 38 24.94 41.95 -7.58
N LEU A 39 25.27 42.07 -8.87
CA LEU A 39 24.29 42.19 -9.95
C LEU A 39 23.48 40.90 -10.14
N CYS A 40 24.14 39.74 -10.20
CA CYS A 40 23.49 38.44 -10.34
C CYS A 40 22.66 38.11 -9.10
N ARG A 41 23.15 38.48 -7.90
CA ARG A 41 22.42 38.31 -6.64
C ARG A 41 21.17 39.19 -6.59
N ALA A 42 21.26 40.46 -6.97
CA ALA A 42 20.12 41.38 -6.99
C ALA A 42 19.03 40.91 -7.98
N ARG A 43 19.45 40.35 -9.12
CA ARG A 43 18.54 39.82 -10.15
C ARG A 43 18.07 38.38 -9.90
N LYS A 44 18.59 37.71 -8.87
CA LYS A 44 18.33 36.28 -8.58
C LYS A 44 18.60 35.36 -9.78
N VAL A 45 19.64 35.64 -10.56
CA VAL A 45 20.06 34.87 -11.74
C VAL A 45 21.42 34.17 -11.52
N LEU A 46 21.73 33.17 -12.34
CA LEU A 46 22.98 32.42 -12.25
C LEU A 46 24.19 33.33 -12.55
N CYS A 47 25.17 33.33 -11.64
CA CYS A 47 26.45 34.02 -11.83
C CYS A 47 27.49 33.03 -12.38
N ASN A 48 27.81 33.12 -13.67
CA ASN A 48 28.81 32.26 -14.31
C ASN A 48 30.13 33.02 -14.52
N ILE A 49 31.18 32.66 -13.76
CA ILE A 49 32.51 33.29 -13.82
C ILE A 49 33.45 32.31 -14.54
N PRO A 50 33.91 32.62 -15.77
CA PRO A 50 34.73 31.70 -16.55
C PRO A 50 36.10 31.42 -15.89
N GLU A 51 36.72 32.46 -15.32
CA GLU A 51 38.04 32.39 -14.67
C GLU A 51 38.09 33.31 -13.42
N PRO A 52 38.79 32.91 -12.34
CA PRO A 52 38.95 33.74 -11.14
C PRO A 52 39.61 35.09 -11.47
N GLY A 53 38.93 36.19 -11.18
CA GLY A 53 39.40 37.56 -11.45
C GLY A 53 38.78 38.23 -12.68
N GLN A 54 38.03 37.48 -13.52
CA GLN A 54 37.27 38.03 -14.64
C GLN A 54 35.81 38.36 -14.25
N PRO A 55 35.15 39.32 -14.93
CA PRO A 55 33.73 39.56 -14.73
C PRO A 55 32.89 38.35 -15.14
N CYS A 56 31.75 38.12 -14.48
CA CYS A 56 30.85 37.06 -14.90
C CYS A 56 30.23 37.37 -16.28
N GLN A 57 29.87 36.34 -17.05
CA GLN A 57 29.35 36.49 -18.42
C GLN A 57 28.16 37.44 -18.52
N LEU A 58 27.31 37.50 -17.50
CA LEU A 58 26.18 38.44 -17.46
C LEU A 58 26.65 39.89 -17.32
N CYS A 59 27.61 40.14 -16.42
CA CYS A 59 28.19 41.48 -16.23
C CYS A 59 28.97 41.93 -17.47
N GLU A 60 29.70 41.02 -18.12
CA GLU A 60 30.42 41.27 -19.36
C GLU A 60 29.46 41.63 -20.51
N ARG A 61 28.44 40.79 -20.77
CA ARG A 61 27.45 41.03 -21.83
C ARG A 61 26.61 42.29 -21.60
N THR A 62 26.41 42.69 -20.35
CA THR A 62 25.65 43.91 -20.01
C THR A 62 26.54 45.13 -19.82
N SER A 63 27.85 45.01 -20.05
CA SER A 63 28.86 46.06 -19.84
C SER A 63 28.76 46.74 -18.46
N ARG A 64 28.45 45.96 -17.43
CA ARG A 64 28.31 46.41 -16.03
C ARG A 64 29.45 45.84 -15.19
N LEU A 65 29.94 46.62 -14.23
CA LEU A 65 31.01 46.18 -13.33
C LEU A 65 30.57 44.98 -12.46
N CYS A 66 31.37 43.91 -12.51
CA CYS A 66 31.15 42.72 -11.69
C CYS A 66 31.73 42.92 -10.29
N THR A 67 30.89 43.29 -9.33
CA THR A 67 31.28 43.62 -7.96
C THR A 67 30.80 42.57 -6.96
N PHE A 68 31.51 42.47 -5.83
CA PHE A 68 31.15 41.58 -4.72
C PHE A 68 31.23 42.32 -3.37
N VAL A 69 30.93 43.60 -3.39
CA VAL A 69 31.12 44.53 -2.26
C VAL A 69 29.86 44.57 -1.39
N GLY A 70 28.70 44.24 -1.95
CA GLY A 70 27.42 44.27 -1.23
C GLY A 70 27.26 43.14 -0.21
N ASN A 71 26.85 43.50 1.01
CA ASN A 71 26.47 42.54 2.05
C ASN A 71 25.18 41.79 1.69
N PRO A 72 25.00 40.52 2.11
CA PRO A 72 23.75 39.80 1.96
C PRO A 72 22.62 40.51 2.74
N GLY A 73 21.46 40.69 2.11
CA GLY A 73 20.33 41.40 2.70
C GLY A 73 19.86 40.75 4.01
N LYS A 74 19.66 41.55 5.08
CA LYS A 74 19.16 41.09 6.37
C LYS A 74 17.67 40.72 6.25
N LYS A 75 17.33 39.46 6.56
CA LYS A 75 15.95 39.03 6.85
C LYS A 75 15.52 39.70 8.16
N GLN A 76 14.51 40.55 8.15
CA GLN A 76 13.88 41.07 9.36
C GLN A 76 13.19 39.91 10.07
N ARG A 77 13.61 39.62 11.30
CA ARG A 77 13.03 38.61 12.17
C ARG A 77 12.59 39.35 13.43
N GLU A 78 11.30 39.62 13.56
CA GLU A 78 10.77 40.14 14.81
C GLU A 78 10.86 39.04 15.88
N ARG A 79 11.52 39.37 16.99
CA ARG A 79 11.61 38.56 18.20
C ARG A 79 11.42 39.53 19.37
N ALA A 80 10.31 39.39 20.09
CA ALA A 80 10.13 40.06 21.38
C ALA A 80 10.81 39.22 22.48
N SER A 81 11.58 39.93 23.31
CA SER A 81 12.53 39.47 24.32
C SER A 81 11.89 39.12 25.66
N ARG A 82 12.42 38.08 26.31
CA ARG A 82 12.23 37.77 27.74
C ARG A 82 13.44 38.28 28.52
N ALA A 83 13.25 39.13 29.51
CA ALA A 83 14.25 39.48 30.52
C ALA A 83 13.57 39.58 31.90
N GLN A 84 14.17 38.94 32.90
CA GLN A 84 13.78 38.94 34.31
C GLN A 84 14.43 40.13 35.05
N SER A 85 13.70 40.77 35.97
CA SER A 85 14.18 41.20 37.30
C SER A 85 13.00 41.75 38.14
N GLY A 86 13.00 41.45 39.43
CA GLY A 86 11.90 41.71 40.36
C GLY A 86 11.99 43.05 41.12
N GLY A 87 10.87 43.38 41.79
CA GLY A 87 10.73 44.47 42.76
C GLY A 87 9.26 44.85 43.01
N THR A 88 8.81 44.77 44.26
CA THR A 88 7.41 44.94 44.76
C THR A 88 7.15 46.38 45.32
N PRO A 89 5.92 46.75 45.80
CA PRO A 89 4.94 47.71 45.25
C PRO A 89 4.90 49.09 45.99
N PRO A 90 3.93 50.03 45.74
CA PRO A 90 2.67 50.08 46.52
C PRO A 90 1.39 50.75 45.88
N VAL A 91 0.20 50.27 46.32
CA VAL A 91 -1.02 50.96 46.86
C VAL A 91 -1.86 52.03 46.07
N VAL A 92 -3.08 51.61 45.61
CA VAL A 92 -4.52 52.08 45.77
C VAL A 92 -4.96 53.60 45.54
N PRO A 93 -6.28 53.98 45.42
CA PRO A 93 -7.25 54.17 44.28
C PRO A 93 -7.90 55.61 44.26
N PRO A 94 -9.22 55.92 43.99
CA PRO A 94 -10.33 55.43 43.13
C PRO A 94 -10.91 56.55 42.17
N VAL A 95 -11.95 56.39 41.32
CA VAL A 95 -13.41 56.58 41.59
C VAL A 95 -14.24 56.41 40.28
N ALA A 96 -15.41 55.76 40.39
CA ALA A 96 -16.49 55.49 39.40
C ALA A 96 -17.45 56.72 39.21
N PRO A 97 -18.72 56.71 38.72
CA PRO A 97 -19.66 55.62 38.31
C PRO A 97 -20.39 55.88 36.96
N GLN A 98 -21.26 55.00 36.43
CA GLN A 98 -22.71 55.00 36.71
C GLN A 98 -23.41 53.70 36.25
N PHE A 99 -24.32 53.26 37.11
CA PHE A 99 -25.35 52.22 36.96
C PHE A 99 -26.59 52.74 36.21
N THR A 100 -27.37 51.82 35.62
CA THR A 100 -28.79 51.60 36.01
C THR A 100 -29.30 50.24 35.49
N ASP A 101 -29.80 49.43 36.42
CA ASP A 101 -30.75 48.32 36.24
C ASP A 101 -32.17 48.79 36.64
N THR A 102 -33.22 48.21 36.03
CA THR A 102 -34.56 47.92 36.65
C THR A 102 -35.33 47.01 35.65
N ILE A 103 -35.77 45.75 35.87
CA ILE A 103 -36.55 44.97 36.88
C ILE A 103 -38.10 44.90 36.64
N GLN A 104 -38.62 43.64 36.60
CA GLN A 104 -39.99 43.09 36.91
C GLN A 104 -41.17 43.26 35.90
N ALA A 105 -42.18 42.38 35.76
CA ALA A 105 -42.61 41.08 36.36
C ALA A 105 -43.81 40.43 35.58
N SER A 106 -44.10 39.14 35.87
CA SER A 106 -45.42 38.42 35.90
C SER A 106 -46.16 38.12 34.56
N GLU A 107 -46.91 37.03 34.29
CA GLU A 107 -47.72 36.06 35.07
C GLU A 107 -47.83 34.65 34.38
N GLN A 108 -48.28 33.66 35.14
CA GLN A 108 -48.69 32.26 34.86
C GLN A 108 -49.91 32.12 33.89
N PRO A 109 -50.41 30.92 33.43
CA PRO A 109 -50.52 29.65 34.16
C PRO A 109 -50.38 28.30 33.40
N VAL A 110 -50.37 27.24 34.22
CA VAL A 110 -50.41 25.79 33.94
C VAL A 110 -51.86 25.31 33.71
N PRO A 111 -52.07 24.20 32.98
CA PRO A 111 -52.81 23.05 33.54
C PRO A 111 -52.02 21.72 33.33
N GLN A 112 -51.75 20.85 34.31
CA GLN A 112 -52.65 19.92 35.04
C GLN A 112 -53.57 19.16 34.06
N GLN A 113 -53.53 17.84 33.92
CA GLN A 113 -53.75 16.84 34.97
C GLN A 113 -53.49 15.39 34.48
N ASP A 114 -53.05 14.55 35.44
CA ASP A 114 -53.47 13.16 35.79
C ASP A 114 -53.62 12.07 34.72
N ASP A 115 -53.41 10.78 34.97
CA ASP A 115 -53.01 9.94 36.11
C ASP A 115 -52.66 8.59 35.44
N GLY A 116 -51.63 7.83 35.81
CA GLY A 116 -51.66 7.02 37.02
C GLY A 116 -52.00 5.54 36.72
N ARG A 117 -50.95 4.70 36.79
CA ARG A 117 -50.89 3.38 37.48
C ARG A 117 -51.41 2.07 36.86
N HIS A 118 -50.55 1.06 37.10
CA HIS A 118 -50.80 -0.38 37.35
C HIS A 118 -51.09 -1.25 36.10
N GLN A 119 -50.66 -2.51 35.95
CA GLN A 119 -50.06 -3.50 36.85
C GLN A 119 -49.47 -4.65 36.00
N GLU A 120 -48.51 -5.40 36.56
CA GLU A 120 -48.18 -6.77 36.17
C GLU A 120 -49.43 -7.67 36.04
N MET A 121 -49.46 -8.63 35.11
CA MET A 121 -49.68 -10.05 35.48
C MET A 121 -49.47 -11.06 34.33
N LEU A 122 -48.65 -12.06 34.66
CA LEU A 122 -48.59 -13.47 34.26
C LEU A 122 -49.58 -14.07 33.24
N GLY A 123 -49.03 -14.95 32.38
CA GLY A 123 -49.73 -16.06 31.74
C GLY A 123 -48.78 -17.23 31.44
N ILE A 124 -48.80 -18.25 32.31
CA ILE A 124 -48.20 -19.58 32.10
C ILE A 124 -49.32 -20.56 31.73
N THR A 125 -49.11 -21.38 30.68
CA THR A 125 -49.50 -22.82 30.53
C THR A 125 -48.91 -23.30 29.19
N GLY A 126 -47.91 -24.17 29.09
CA GLY A 126 -47.94 -25.66 29.20
C GLY A 126 -48.39 -26.29 27.87
N GLY A 127 -47.77 -27.27 27.19
CA GLY A 127 -46.56 -28.09 27.32
C GLY A 127 -46.80 -29.45 26.63
N HIS A 128 -45.96 -29.94 25.68
CA HIS A 128 -45.71 -31.39 25.41
C HIS A 128 -44.61 -31.69 24.37
N VAL A 129 -43.57 -32.38 24.85
CA VAL A 129 -42.71 -33.48 24.32
C VAL A 129 -42.95 -34.02 22.89
N GLN A 130 -41.90 -34.12 22.04
CA GLN A 130 -41.17 -35.35 21.63
C GLN A 130 -40.08 -35.04 20.56
N GLY A 131 -38.93 -35.72 20.62
CA GLY A 131 -37.74 -35.43 19.81
C GLY A 131 -37.65 -36.14 18.45
N GLY A 132 -36.60 -35.79 17.70
CA GLY A 132 -36.19 -36.45 16.46
C GLY A 132 -35.15 -35.63 15.70
N ASP A 133 -33.97 -36.21 15.49
CA ASP A 133 -32.81 -35.66 14.78
C ASP A 133 -33.14 -35.12 13.38
N GLN A 134 -32.56 -33.96 13.03
CA GLN A 134 -32.12 -33.63 11.68
C GLN A 134 -31.13 -32.46 11.73
N VAL A 135 -29.93 -32.73 11.20
CA VAL A 135 -28.84 -31.77 10.99
C VAL A 135 -29.31 -30.75 9.96
N ALA A 136 -29.54 -29.51 10.40
CA ALA A 136 -29.80 -28.37 9.53
C ALA A 136 -28.47 -27.72 9.15
N GLY A 137 -28.25 -27.53 7.85
CA GLY A 137 -27.17 -26.71 7.32
C GLY A 137 -27.30 -25.29 7.85
N GLU A 138 -26.19 -24.75 8.34
CA GLU A 138 -26.12 -23.35 8.74
C GLU A 138 -26.10 -22.48 7.48
N ASP A 139 -27.23 -21.82 7.23
CA ASP A 139 -27.32 -20.69 6.31
C ASP A 139 -26.30 -19.61 6.73
N LEU A 140 -25.37 -19.28 5.84
CA LEU A 140 -24.43 -18.18 6.03
C LEU A 140 -25.20 -16.84 6.13
N PRO A 141 -24.91 -15.98 7.12
CA PRO A 141 -25.49 -14.65 7.17
C PRO A 141 -24.92 -13.76 6.03
N ARG A 142 -25.80 -12.94 5.43
CA ARG A 142 -25.47 -11.98 4.36
C ARG A 142 -24.32 -11.04 4.78
N LEU A 143 -23.43 -10.76 3.82
CA LEU A 143 -22.24 -9.89 3.90
C LEU A 143 -22.55 -8.49 4.49
N GLU A 144 -23.78 -8.01 4.34
CA GLU A 144 -24.31 -6.74 4.84
C GLU A 144 -24.37 -6.66 6.38
N THR A 145 -24.69 -7.77 7.06
CA THR A 145 -24.97 -7.80 8.51
C THR A 145 -23.72 -7.58 9.37
N ILE A 146 -22.53 -7.89 8.85
CA ILE A 146 -21.27 -7.75 9.57
C ILE A 146 -20.81 -6.29 9.66
N ILE A 147 -21.25 -5.45 8.70
CA ILE A 147 -20.83 -4.05 8.59
C ILE A 147 -21.68 -3.13 9.50
N SER A 148 -22.97 -3.44 9.70
CA SER A 148 -23.90 -2.60 10.47
C SER A 148 -23.88 -2.88 11.98
N ASP A 149 -23.90 -4.14 12.41
CA ASP A 149 -24.17 -4.49 13.81
C ASP A 149 -22.98 -4.32 14.77
N ALA A 150 -21.75 -4.29 14.25
CA ALA A 150 -20.56 -4.23 15.09
C ALA A 150 -20.14 -2.81 15.51
N MET A 151 -20.79 -1.75 14.97
CA MET A 151 -20.29 -0.40 15.15
C MET A 151 -21.14 0.53 16.01
N TRP A 152 -22.49 0.51 15.97
CA TRP A 152 -23.26 1.49 16.74
C TRP A 152 -24.68 1.02 17.10
N SER A 153 -24.83 0.31 18.23
CA SER A 153 -26.11 0.26 18.95
C SER A 153 -26.03 1.11 20.22
N SER A 154 -26.77 2.23 20.23
CA SER A 154 -27.48 2.72 21.42
C SER A 154 -28.36 3.90 21.04
N HIS A 155 -29.62 3.80 21.49
CA HIS A 155 -30.70 4.76 21.39
C HIS A 155 -30.35 6.21 21.74
N GLY A 156 -30.91 7.12 20.96
CA GLY A 156 -30.97 8.56 21.23
C GLY A 156 -31.66 9.27 20.08
N GLY A 157 -32.99 9.13 19.99
CA GLY A 157 -33.79 9.88 19.02
C GLY A 157 -33.70 11.38 19.30
N MET A 158 -33.37 12.17 18.28
CA MET A 158 -33.57 13.61 18.24
C MET A 158 -33.78 14.04 16.80
N ASP A 159 -35.00 14.47 16.56
CA ASP A 159 -35.53 15.11 15.35
C ASP A 159 -34.82 16.46 15.14
N TRP A 160 -34.32 16.71 13.93
CA TRP A 160 -33.89 18.03 13.48
C TRP A 160 -34.19 18.22 11.99
N ASP A 161 -35.43 18.64 11.74
CA ASP A 161 -35.77 19.51 10.62
C ASP A 161 -35.08 20.88 10.84
N LEU A 162 -34.13 21.22 9.97
CA LEU A 162 -33.54 22.55 9.92
C LEU A 162 -33.34 22.98 8.46
N SER A 163 -34.43 23.56 7.94
CA SER A 163 -34.40 24.65 6.99
C SER A 163 -33.21 25.60 7.24
N MET A 164 -32.45 25.90 6.19
CA MET A 164 -31.40 26.91 6.22
C MET A 164 -32.00 28.27 6.59
N ASN A 165 -31.85 28.68 7.85
CA ASN A 165 -32.07 30.06 8.26
C ASN A 165 -30.89 30.90 7.77
N HIS A 166 -31.15 31.69 6.74
CA HIS A 166 -30.33 32.81 6.31
C HIS A 166 -30.11 33.79 7.47
N THR A 167 -28.95 33.73 8.12
CA THR A 167 -28.50 34.83 8.97
C THR A 167 -27.92 35.95 8.12
N ALA A 168 -28.77 36.95 7.88
CA ALA A 168 -28.52 38.39 7.91
C ALA A 168 -27.25 38.92 7.23
N LEU A 169 -27.44 39.46 6.02
CA LEU A 169 -26.66 40.61 5.56
C LEU A 169 -26.78 41.76 6.57
N PRO A 170 -25.72 42.55 6.81
CA PRO A 170 -25.88 43.88 7.34
C PRO A 170 -26.60 44.72 6.27
N SER A 171 -27.75 45.28 6.61
CA SER A 171 -28.43 46.31 5.85
C SER A 171 -27.53 47.55 5.75
N ILE A 172 -26.77 47.65 4.65
CA ILE A 172 -26.15 48.89 4.24
C ILE A 172 -27.22 49.69 3.50
N GLU A 173 -28.00 50.45 4.26
CA GLU A 173 -28.66 51.65 3.74
C GLU A 173 -27.56 52.65 3.38
N ASN A 174 -27.13 52.64 2.10
CA ASN A 174 -26.55 53.76 1.36
C ASN A 174 -26.24 53.30 -0.06
N GLY A 175 -27.24 53.36 -0.94
CA GLY A 175 -27.21 52.88 -2.32
C GLY A 175 -26.31 53.63 -3.30
N ASP A 176 -25.60 54.68 -2.89
CA ASP A 176 -24.88 55.56 -3.84
C ASP A 176 -23.35 55.49 -3.80
N ARG A 177 -22.74 54.58 -3.01
CA ARG A 177 -21.26 54.50 -2.91
C ARG A 177 -20.60 53.30 -3.57
N ALA A 178 -21.34 52.27 -3.97
CA ALA A 178 -20.75 51.06 -4.56
C ALA A 178 -20.25 51.24 -6.01
N PHE A 179 -20.69 52.29 -6.71
CA PHE A 179 -20.29 52.58 -8.10
C PHE A 179 -19.17 53.62 -8.24
N GLN A 180 -18.70 54.20 -7.12
CA GLN A 180 -17.73 55.30 -7.17
C GLN A 180 -16.33 54.85 -7.64
N PHE A 181 -16.00 53.56 -7.51
CA PHE A 181 -14.76 52.99 -8.05
C PHE A 181 -14.72 52.95 -9.59
N LEU A 182 -15.88 52.79 -10.25
CA LEU A 182 -16.00 52.83 -11.72
C LEU A 182 -16.19 54.25 -12.24
N GLY A 183 -16.70 55.17 -11.41
CA GLY A 183 -17.01 56.55 -11.78
C GLY A 183 -15.81 57.49 -11.89
N ASP A 184 -14.79 57.32 -11.04
CA ASP A 184 -13.63 58.25 -10.96
C ASP A 184 -12.30 57.60 -11.41
N GLY A 185 -12.35 56.41 -12.00
CA GLY A 185 -11.18 55.70 -12.52
C GLY A 185 -10.81 56.16 -13.92
N GLN A 186 -10.20 57.35 -14.07
CA GLN A 186 -9.33 57.55 -15.24
C GLN A 186 -8.24 56.46 -15.18
N LEU A 187 -8.37 55.46 -16.04
CA LEU A 187 -7.27 54.55 -16.36
C LEU A 187 -6.04 55.43 -16.67
N PRO A 188 -4.84 55.07 -16.21
CA PRO A 188 -3.64 55.81 -16.57
C PRO A 188 -3.60 55.94 -18.08
N ASP A 189 -3.46 57.16 -18.60
CA ASP A 189 -3.30 57.42 -20.02
C ASP A 189 -2.00 56.75 -20.49
N LEU A 190 -2.12 55.49 -20.89
CA LEU A 190 -1.10 54.75 -21.63
C LEU A 190 -1.24 55.16 -23.10
N GLY A 191 -1.12 56.47 -23.34
CA GLY A 191 -1.17 57.04 -24.66
C GLY A 191 -0.12 56.38 -25.57
N PRO A 192 -0.42 56.22 -26.88
CA PRO A 192 0.57 55.69 -27.80
C PRO A 192 1.76 56.64 -27.84
N LEU A 193 2.98 56.10 -27.72
CA LEU A 193 4.17 56.85 -28.14
C LEU A 193 3.94 57.27 -29.60
N GLU A 194 3.93 58.57 -29.83
CA GLU A 194 3.74 59.20 -31.14
C GLU A 194 4.59 58.49 -32.19
N GLY A 195 3.89 57.81 -33.10
CA GLY A 195 4.43 57.20 -34.30
C GLY A 195 3.32 57.25 -35.34
N ASP A 196 3.48 58.15 -36.30
CA ASP A 196 2.56 58.34 -37.43
C ASP A 196 2.23 57.03 -38.17
N SER A 197 1.01 57.01 -38.74
CA SER A 197 0.52 56.21 -39.90
C SER A 197 -0.64 55.22 -39.60
N PRO A 198 -1.47 54.82 -40.60
CA PRO A 198 -2.74 55.47 -40.92
C PRO A 198 -3.95 54.51 -40.81
N LEU A 199 -5.04 54.96 -40.20
CA LEU A 199 -6.31 54.24 -40.16
C LEU A 199 -7.22 54.65 -41.33
N GLU A 200 -6.98 54.05 -42.50
CA GLU A 200 -7.97 53.93 -43.58
C GLU A 200 -8.23 52.44 -43.83
N GLY A 201 -9.23 51.86 -43.16
CA GLY A 201 -9.53 50.43 -43.33
C GLY A 201 -10.84 49.93 -42.71
N LEU A 202 -11.71 50.81 -42.21
CA LEU A 202 -12.96 50.42 -41.52
C LEU A 202 -14.25 50.81 -42.28
N GLN A 203 -14.16 51.11 -43.57
CA GLN A 203 -15.33 51.45 -44.40
C GLN A 203 -15.81 50.32 -45.33
N ASN A 204 -15.26 49.10 -45.25
CA ASN A 204 -15.62 47.99 -46.15
C ASN A 204 -16.55 46.92 -45.55
N MET A 205 -17.15 47.13 -44.37
CA MET A 205 -18.10 46.16 -43.79
C MET A 205 -19.54 46.29 -44.31
N GLU A 206 -19.90 47.38 -45.00
CA GLU A 206 -21.25 47.55 -45.56
C GLU A 206 -21.41 46.99 -46.99
N ALA A 207 -20.36 46.43 -47.59
CA ALA A 207 -20.37 45.94 -48.98
C ALA A 207 -20.65 44.43 -49.14
N MET A 208 -20.70 43.63 -48.06
CA MET A 208 -20.96 42.17 -48.15
C MET A 208 -22.45 41.80 -48.13
N ASN A 209 -23.37 42.76 -48.03
CA ASN A 209 -24.82 42.51 -47.97
C ASN A 209 -25.54 42.55 -49.34
N ARG A 210 -24.83 42.32 -50.46
CA ARG A 210 -25.43 42.22 -51.80
C ARG A 210 -24.79 41.14 -52.65
N MET A 211 -25.09 39.87 -52.34
CA MET A 211 -25.31 38.85 -53.38
C MET A 211 -26.07 37.67 -52.76
N SER A 212 -26.90 37.02 -53.57
CA SER A 212 -27.66 35.79 -53.29
C SER A 212 -29.09 36.00 -52.75
N THR A 213 -29.94 36.63 -53.55
CA THR A 213 -31.37 36.28 -53.56
C THR A 213 -31.55 35.00 -54.37
N GLU A 214 -31.45 33.85 -53.71
CA GLU A 214 -32.09 32.62 -54.16
C GLU A 214 -32.96 32.09 -53.01
N THR A 215 -34.26 32.04 -53.26
CA THR A 215 -35.26 31.37 -52.41
C THR A 215 -34.85 29.93 -52.10
N PRO A 216 -34.73 29.51 -50.82
CA PRO A 216 -34.54 28.11 -50.53
C PRO A 216 -35.87 27.37 -50.63
N ALA A 217 -35.94 26.46 -51.60
CA ALA A 217 -36.89 25.36 -51.57
C ALA A 217 -36.67 24.54 -50.29
N SER A 218 -37.76 24.05 -49.71
CA SER A 218 -37.77 23.17 -48.54
C SER A 218 -36.75 22.04 -48.69
N SER A 219 -35.80 21.93 -47.76
CA SER A 219 -34.97 20.73 -47.64
C SER A 219 -34.63 20.49 -46.17
N SER A 220 -34.94 19.27 -45.72
CA SER A 220 -34.48 18.71 -44.47
C SER A 220 -32.96 18.86 -44.36
N VAL A 221 -32.47 19.58 -43.35
CA VAL A 221 -31.03 19.65 -43.05
C VAL A 221 -30.51 18.22 -42.85
N PRO A 222 -29.47 17.77 -43.57
CA PRO A 222 -28.89 16.45 -43.35
C PRO A 222 -28.43 16.32 -41.89
N LEU A 223 -28.82 15.22 -41.21
CA LEU A 223 -28.48 14.95 -39.80
C LEU A 223 -26.96 15.11 -39.50
N GLN A 224 -26.08 14.84 -40.47
CA GLN A 224 -24.63 15.02 -40.37
C GLN A 224 -24.18 16.48 -40.15
N ARG A 225 -24.95 17.49 -40.60
CA ARG A 225 -24.60 18.90 -40.38
C ARG A 225 -24.92 19.41 -38.98
N LEU A 226 -25.79 18.70 -38.24
CA LEU A 226 -26.13 19.06 -36.87
C LEU A 226 -25.01 18.68 -35.88
N SER A 227 -24.28 17.60 -36.17
CA SER A 227 -23.20 17.09 -35.33
C SER A 227 -22.04 18.07 -35.22
N LEU A 228 -21.44 18.18 -34.04
CA LEU A 228 -20.18 18.93 -33.85
C LEU A 228 -18.95 18.09 -34.21
N ASP A 229 -19.06 16.77 -34.13
CA ASP A 229 -17.96 15.81 -34.36
C ASP A 229 -17.92 15.29 -35.81
N GLN A 230 -19.07 14.97 -36.40
CA GLN A 230 -19.18 14.42 -37.76
C GLN A 230 -19.34 15.48 -38.86
N ARG A 231 -19.23 16.77 -38.52
CA ARG A 231 -19.26 17.82 -39.54
C ARG A 231 -18.00 17.69 -40.40
N PRO A 232 -18.11 17.43 -41.71
CA PRO A 232 -16.95 17.45 -42.58
C PRO A 232 -16.33 18.85 -42.53
N ASP A 233 -15.02 18.92 -42.73
CA ASP A 233 -14.34 20.18 -43.02
C ASP A 233 -14.22 21.22 -41.89
N HIS A 234 -14.60 20.87 -40.65
CA HIS A 234 -14.54 21.78 -39.49
C HIS A 234 -13.80 21.16 -38.31
N PHE A 235 -13.05 21.99 -37.59
CA PHE A 235 -12.56 21.68 -36.25
C PHE A 235 -13.30 22.57 -35.24
N THR A 236 -13.84 21.96 -34.19
CA THR A 236 -14.70 22.63 -33.21
C THR A 236 -13.99 22.75 -31.85
N GLN A 237 -14.02 23.94 -31.25
CA GLN A 237 -13.52 24.20 -29.90
C GLN A 237 -14.49 25.05 -29.08
N LEU A 238 -14.64 24.76 -27.79
CA LEU A 238 -15.42 25.57 -26.86
C LEU A 238 -14.76 26.93 -26.60
N VAL A 239 -15.55 28.00 -26.64
CA VAL A 239 -15.10 29.35 -26.27
C VAL A 239 -15.32 29.57 -24.78
N GLY A 240 -14.24 29.72 -24.02
CA GLY A 240 -14.31 29.98 -22.58
C GLY A 240 -14.74 31.41 -22.25
N TYR A 241 -15.35 31.63 -21.07
CA TYR A 241 -15.87 32.94 -20.66
C TYR A 241 -14.81 34.03 -20.46
N SER A 242 -13.53 33.66 -20.30
CA SER A 242 -12.41 34.59 -20.21
C SER A 242 -11.64 34.76 -21.53
N ASN A 243 -12.13 34.17 -22.62
CA ASN A 243 -11.51 34.28 -23.95
C ASN A 243 -11.76 35.68 -24.56
N GLU A 244 -10.93 36.09 -25.53
CA GLU A 244 -11.11 37.33 -26.28
C GLU A 244 -12.45 37.41 -27.03
N SER A 245 -12.99 36.25 -27.41
CA SER A 245 -14.29 36.09 -28.06
C SER A 245 -15.38 35.89 -27.01
N ASP A 246 -15.56 36.87 -26.13
CA ASP A 246 -16.48 36.79 -24.99
C ASP A 246 -17.89 36.28 -25.41
N PRO A 247 -18.32 35.10 -24.90
CA PRO A 247 -19.63 34.54 -25.21
C PRO A 247 -20.82 35.48 -24.96
N PHE A 248 -20.74 36.37 -23.96
CA PHE A 248 -21.80 37.34 -23.67
C PHE A 248 -21.89 38.45 -24.72
N CYS A 249 -20.74 38.82 -25.30
CA CYS A 249 -20.71 39.74 -26.43
C CYS A 249 -21.18 39.05 -27.71
N LEU A 250 -20.78 37.79 -27.92
CA LEU A 250 -21.15 37.00 -29.10
C LEU A 250 -22.67 36.82 -29.25
N GLU A 251 -23.44 36.74 -28.16
CA GLU A 251 -24.91 36.64 -28.23
C GLU A 251 -25.58 37.75 -29.06
N ARG A 252 -24.95 38.93 -29.15
CA ARG A 252 -25.49 40.10 -29.85
C ARG A 252 -25.27 40.06 -31.35
N PHE A 253 -24.53 39.08 -31.87
CA PHE A 253 -24.23 38.96 -33.29
C PHE A 253 -25.42 38.42 -34.11
N PRO A 254 -25.48 38.73 -35.42
CA PRO A 254 -26.57 38.27 -36.29
C PRO A 254 -26.34 36.81 -36.74
N TYR A 255 -26.91 35.85 -36.01
CA TYR A 255 -26.87 34.42 -36.36
C TYR A 255 -27.89 34.06 -37.46
N ASN A 256 -27.54 33.08 -38.29
CA ASN A 256 -28.42 32.51 -39.31
C ASN A 256 -29.40 31.47 -38.72
N ASP A 257 -30.25 30.87 -39.57
CA ASP A 257 -31.23 29.85 -39.17
C ASP A 257 -30.59 28.56 -38.59
N GLN A 258 -29.28 28.38 -38.76
CA GLN A 258 -28.50 27.25 -38.22
C GLN A 258 -27.77 27.61 -36.93
N GLU A 259 -28.06 28.79 -36.35
CA GLU A 259 -27.40 29.32 -35.17
C GLU A 259 -25.89 29.55 -35.37
N GLU A 260 -25.48 29.91 -36.59
CA GLU A 260 -24.09 30.15 -36.98
C GLU A 260 -23.87 31.60 -37.44
N VAL A 261 -22.67 32.13 -37.15
CA VAL A 261 -22.18 33.41 -37.66
C VAL A 261 -20.76 33.23 -38.19
N ASP A 262 -20.55 33.62 -39.43
CA ASP A 262 -19.27 33.48 -40.12
C ASP A 262 -18.42 34.75 -39.99
N PHE A 263 -17.15 34.56 -39.62
CA PHE A 263 -16.11 35.58 -39.62
C PHE A 263 -14.92 35.09 -40.43
N PHE A 264 -14.84 35.52 -41.68
CA PHE A 264 -13.77 35.15 -42.60
C PHE A 264 -13.58 33.62 -42.70
N ARG A 265 -12.61 33.04 -41.97
CA ARG A 265 -12.25 31.61 -41.98
C ARG A 265 -12.71 30.83 -40.75
N VAL A 266 -13.42 31.49 -39.83
CA VAL A 266 -13.97 30.88 -38.64
C VAL A 266 -15.48 31.12 -38.55
N THR A 267 -16.19 30.20 -37.95
CA THR A 267 -17.63 30.23 -37.75
C THR A 267 -17.89 30.08 -36.26
N TYR A 268 -18.62 30.99 -35.63
CA TYR A 268 -19.13 30.78 -34.28
C TYR A 268 -20.50 30.15 -34.36
N ARG A 269 -20.70 29.05 -33.64
CA ARG A 269 -22.00 28.39 -33.50
C ARG A 269 -22.48 28.57 -32.06
N ARG A 270 -23.70 29.09 -31.91
CA ARG A 270 -24.32 29.26 -30.58
C ARG A 270 -25.27 28.10 -30.29
N PHE A 271 -25.44 27.81 -29.00
CA PHE A 271 -26.44 26.87 -28.52
C PHE A 271 -27.36 27.59 -27.55
N ALA A 272 -28.57 27.91 -28.01
CA ALA A 272 -29.59 28.49 -27.15
C ALA A 272 -30.19 27.39 -26.27
N ALA A 273 -30.13 27.54 -24.94
CA ALA A 273 -30.99 26.78 -24.05
C ALA A 273 -32.44 27.08 -24.46
N ARG A 274 -33.25 26.04 -24.68
CA ARG A 274 -34.65 26.18 -25.08
C ARG A 274 -35.41 27.08 -24.10
N GLY A 275 -35.81 28.25 -24.58
CA GLY A 275 -36.68 29.18 -23.87
C GLY A 275 -35.91 30.14 -22.97
N GLU A 276 -36.42 31.37 -22.88
CA GLU A 276 -35.96 32.48 -22.04
C GLU A 276 -36.00 32.14 -20.54
N VAL A 277 -35.25 31.12 -20.09
CA VAL A 277 -35.09 30.82 -18.67
C VAL A 277 -33.92 31.68 -18.17
N PRO A 278 -34.17 32.68 -17.31
CA PRO A 278 -33.09 33.50 -16.77
C PRO A 278 -32.15 32.62 -15.94
N GLY A 279 -30.85 32.60 -16.28
CA GLY A 279 -29.83 32.00 -15.41
C GLY A 279 -28.76 31.13 -16.08
N TYR A 280 -28.91 30.73 -17.35
CA TYR A 280 -27.87 29.97 -18.06
C TYR A 280 -26.92 30.90 -18.83
N PRO A 281 -25.58 30.71 -18.71
CA PRO A 281 -24.62 31.51 -19.43
C PRO A 281 -24.58 31.17 -20.94
N PRO A 282 -24.24 32.13 -21.81
CA PRO A 282 -24.15 31.91 -23.25
C PRO A 282 -23.09 30.89 -23.63
N LEU A 283 -23.45 29.96 -24.53
CA LEU A 283 -22.56 28.92 -24.99
C LEU A 283 -22.23 29.07 -26.48
N HIS A 284 -20.94 29.15 -26.80
CA HIS A 284 -20.44 29.31 -28.15
C HIS A 284 -19.29 28.33 -28.44
N PHE A 285 -19.34 27.75 -29.63
CA PHE A 285 -18.24 26.97 -30.18
C PHE A 285 -17.64 27.70 -31.38
N LEU A 286 -16.30 27.77 -31.41
CA LEU A 286 -15.53 28.24 -32.55
C LEU A 286 -15.28 27.07 -33.50
N GLN A 287 -15.61 27.25 -34.77
CA GLN A 287 -15.39 26.28 -35.82
C GLN A 287 -14.46 26.86 -36.89
N SER A 288 -13.27 26.29 -37.07
CA SER A 288 -12.35 26.74 -38.13
C SER A 288 -12.58 25.96 -39.42
N GLN A 289 -12.65 26.65 -40.56
CA GLN A 289 -12.82 26.05 -41.90
C GLN A 289 -11.54 25.34 -42.39
N THR A 290 -11.69 24.27 -43.18
CA THR A 290 -10.61 23.32 -43.49
C THR A 290 -9.41 23.88 -44.23
N GLU A 291 -9.49 24.90 -45.09
CA GLU A 291 -8.31 25.30 -45.88
C GLU A 291 -7.09 25.62 -45.01
N THR A 292 -7.32 26.28 -43.86
CA THR A 292 -6.26 26.61 -42.90
C THR A 292 -5.87 25.41 -42.06
N ALA A 293 -6.85 24.56 -41.71
CA ALA A 293 -6.61 23.34 -40.93
C ALA A 293 -5.90 22.25 -41.74
N VAL A 294 -6.15 22.13 -43.04
CA VAL A 294 -5.47 21.20 -43.96
C VAL A 294 -4.01 21.57 -44.09
N GLU A 295 -3.69 22.86 -44.23
CA GLU A 295 -2.29 23.30 -44.30
C GLU A 295 -1.56 23.05 -42.98
N ALA A 296 -2.17 23.40 -41.86
CA ALA A 296 -1.61 23.09 -40.54
C ALA A 296 -1.47 21.58 -40.31
N ARG A 297 -2.43 20.77 -40.78
CA ARG A 297 -2.37 19.31 -40.69
C ARG A 297 -1.27 18.72 -41.57
N ARG A 298 -1.08 19.21 -42.80
CA ARG A 298 0.06 18.83 -43.67
C ARG A 298 1.39 19.13 -42.98
N VAL A 299 1.54 20.31 -42.39
CA VAL A 299 2.77 20.67 -41.66
C VAL A 299 3.02 19.71 -40.50
N ILE A 300 1.98 19.33 -39.75
CA ILE A 300 2.10 18.37 -38.65
C ILE A 300 2.47 16.98 -39.17
N ASP A 301 1.82 16.52 -40.24
CA ASP A 301 2.10 15.22 -40.86
C ASP A 301 3.55 15.17 -41.40
N ASP A 302 4.04 16.25 -42.00
CA ASP A 302 5.44 16.38 -42.45
C ASP A 302 6.42 16.35 -41.27
N CYS A 303 6.05 16.92 -40.12
CA CYS A 303 6.86 16.90 -38.90
C CYS A 303 6.85 15.54 -38.20
N MET A 304 5.77 14.77 -38.36
CA MET A 304 5.49 13.50 -37.69
C MET A 304 5.63 12.36 -38.70
N SER A 305 6.87 11.99 -39.05
CA SER A 305 7.25 11.05 -40.13
C SER A 305 6.57 9.66 -40.11
N SER A 306 5.30 9.58 -40.45
CA SER A 306 4.53 8.34 -40.62
C SER A 306 3.45 8.56 -41.68
N ASN A 307 3.74 8.15 -42.91
CA ASN A 307 2.71 7.91 -43.90
C ASN A 307 2.39 6.41 -43.83
N ASP A 308 1.10 6.09 -43.70
CA ASP A 308 0.52 4.74 -43.87
C ASP A 308 0.16 3.93 -42.61
N ASP A 309 -0.30 4.59 -41.52
CA ASP A 309 -0.72 3.88 -40.30
C ASP A 309 -1.92 2.94 -40.51
N ARG A 310 -2.79 3.24 -41.47
CA ARG A 310 -3.96 2.42 -41.76
C ARG A 310 -3.57 1.10 -42.43
N GLU A 311 -2.70 1.12 -43.44
CA GLU A 311 -2.17 -0.11 -44.02
C GLU A 311 -1.31 -0.87 -43.01
N ASN A 312 -0.55 -0.18 -42.16
CA ASN A 312 0.19 -0.81 -41.07
C ASN A 312 -0.74 -1.52 -40.09
N LEU A 313 -1.86 -0.91 -39.70
CA LEU A 313 -2.88 -1.57 -38.88
C LEU A 313 -3.44 -2.82 -39.57
N GLU A 314 -3.80 -2.70 -40.86
CA GLU A 314 -4.37 -3.79 -41.66
C GLU A 314 -3.37 -4.93 -41.95
N LYS A 315 -2.06 -4.67 -41.90
CA LYS A 315 -1.01 -5.70 -41.92
C LYS A 315 -1.00 -6.55 -40.65
N PHE A 316 -1.34 -5.98 -39.49
CA PHE A 316 -1.36 -6.70 -38.21
C PHE A 316 -2.72 -7.35 -37.91
N VAL A 317 -3.82 -6.72 -38.33
CA VAL A 317 -5.19 -7.19 -38.08
C VAL A 317 -6.02 -7.00 -39.35
N ASP A 318 -6.41 -8.11 -39.99
CA ASP A 318 -7.31 -8.07 -41.13
C ASP A 318 -8.71 -7.60 -40.73
N LYS A 319 -9.48 -7.09 -41.69
CA LYS A 319 -10.82 -6.52 -41.44
C LYS A 319 -11.77 -7.50 -40.72
N THR A 320 -11.69 -8.79 -41.04
CA THR A 320 -12.55 -9.80 -40.41
C THR A 320 -12.18 -10.02 -38.95
N SER A 321 -10.89 -10.11 -38.65
CA SER A 321 -10.38 -10.20 -37.27
C SER A 321 -10.69 -8.91 -36.50
N GLY A 322 -10.64 -7.76 -37.16
CA GLY A 322 -11.04 -6.47 -36.59
C GLY A 322 -12.50 -6.44 -36.14
N VAL A 323 -13.43 -6.95 -36.95
CA VAL A 323 -14.86 -7.06 -36.59
C VAL A 323 -15.05 -7.93 -35.34
N ALA A 324 -14.37 -9.08 -35.26
CA ALA A 324 -14.43 -9.95 -34.09
C ALA A 324 -13.87 -9.27 -32.83
N LEU A 325 -12.76 -8.54 -32.93
CA LEU A 325 -12.19 -7.77 -31.82
C LEU A 325 -13.12 -6.64 -31.34
N VAL A 326 -13.83 -5.96 -32.25
CA VAL A 326 -14.85 -4.95 -31.87
C VAL A 326 -16.00 -5.61 -31.12
N LYS A 327 -16.45 -6.81 -31.53
CA LYS A 327 -17.48 -7.57 -30.80
C LYS A 327 -17.00 -7.97 -29.41
N LEU A 328 -15.75 -8.42 -29.27
CA LEU A 328 -15.14 -8.73 -27.97
C LEU A 328 -15.03 -7.49 -27.07
N TYR A 329 -14.73 -6.32 -27.64
CA TYR A 329 -14.75 -5.06 -26.91
C TYR A 329 -16.13 -4.77 -26.33
N PHE A 330 -17.20 -4.93 -27.12
CA PHE A 330 -18.55 -4.82 -26.57
C PHE A 330 -18.78 -5.87 -25.49
N ARG A 331 -18.47 -7.15 -25.73
CA ARG A 331 -18.72 -8.24 -24.77
C ARG A 331 -18.03 -8.04 -23.41
N PHE A 332 -16.75 -7.67 -23.37
CA PHE A 332 -15.93 -7.70 -22.14
C PHE A 332 -15.56 -6.34 -21.57
N ILE A 333 -15.56 -5.26 -22.36
CA ILE A 333 -14.94 -3.98 -21.99
C ILE A 333 -15.97 -2.85 -21.90
N PHE A 334 -16.98 -2.84 -22.79
CA PHE A 334 -17.91 -1.71 -22.92
C PHE A 334 -18.69 -1.39 -21.65
N GLU A 335 -19.06 -2.39 -20.84
CA GLU A 335 -19.75 -2.17 -19.57
C GLU A 335 -18.92 -1.27 -18.63
N SER A 336 -17.61 -1.51 -18.56
CA SER A 336 -16.69 -0.69 -17.75
C SER A 336 -16.24 0.61 -18.44
N LEU A 337 -16.12 0.59 -19.77
CA LEU A 337 -15.68 1.71 -20.60
C LEU A 337 -16.68 1.96 -21.74
N PRO A 338 -17.86 2.55 -21.48
CA PRO A 338 -18.92 2.74 -22.48
C PRO A 338 -18.66 3.94 -23.40
N ILE A 339 -17.45 4.01 -23.96
CA ILE A 339 -16.93 5.15 -24.69
C ILE A 339 -17.31 5.14 -26.18
N LEU A 340 -17.97 4.09 -26.68
CA LEU A 340 -18.44 4.00 -28.07
C LEU A 340 -19.95 4.24 -28.18
N SER A 341 -20.43 4.67 -29.35
CA SER A 341 -21.87 4.76 -29.63
C SER A 341 -22.38 3.44 -30.18
N ARG A 342 -23.14 2.69 -29.37
CA ARG A 342 -23.81 1.47 -29.84
C ARG A 342 -24.73 1.73 -31.04
N SER A 343 -25.47 2.85 -31.06
CA SER A 343 -26.34 3.20 -32.20
C SER A 343 -25.58 3.32 -33.53
N LEU A 344 -24.32 3.76 -33.50
CA LEU A 344 -23.50 3.91 -34.72
C LEU A 344 -22.75 2.64 -35.06
N VAL A 345 -22.10 2.00 -34.07
CA VAL A 345 -21.21 0.88 -34.32
C VAL A 345 -21.99 -0.40 -34.63
N LEU A 346 -23.08 -0.65 -33.91
CA LEU A 346 -23.86 -1.88 -34.05
C LEU A 346 -24.81 -1.85 -35.26
N GLN A 347 -25.03 -0.69 -35.88
CA GLN A 347 -25.79 -0.60 -37.12
C GLN A 347 -25.06 -1.34 -38.26
N ASP A 348 -23.75 -1.13 -38.38
CA ASP A 348 -22.89 -1.81 -39.34
C ASP A 348 -21.45 -1.85 -38.79
N VAL A 349 -21.09 -2.96 -38.16
CA VAL A 349 -19.76 -3.14 -37.55
C VAL A 349 -18.68 -3.23 -38.63
N GLU A 350 -18.99 -3.77 -39.81
CA GLU A 350 -18.04 -3.87 -40.92
C GLU A 350 -17.72 -2.49 -41.49
N ALA A 351 -18.74 -1.65 -41.69
CA ALA A 351 -18.55 -0.25 -42.08
C ALA A 351 -17.79 0.53 -41.00
N PHE A 352 -18.10 0.33 -39.72
CA PHE A 352 -17.33 0.96 -38.63
C PHE A 352 -15.85 0.57 -38.69
N VAL A 353 -15.52 -0.71 -38.86
CA VAL A 353 -14.14 -1.17 -38.99
C VAL A 353 -13.45 -0.58 -40.22
N ALA A 354 -14.18 -0.36 -41.32
CA ALA A 354 -13.64 0.25 -42.53
C ALA A 354 -13.37 1.76 -42.40
N GLU A 355 -14.23 2.49 -41.69
CA GLU A 355 -14.25 3.96 -41.70
C GLU A 355 -13.71 4.62 -40.42
N ALA A 356 -13.68 3.91 -39.29
CA ALA A 356 -13.30 4.50 -38.01
C ALA A 356 -11.82 4.96 -37.98
N PRO A 357 -11.50 5.98 -37.16
CA PRO A 357 -10.13 6.48 -37.01
C PRO A 357 -9.14 5.36 -36.67
N THR A 358 -8.00 5.34 -37.37
CA THR A 358 -6.98 4.28 -37.24
C THR A 358 -6.49 4.13 -35.80
N GLY A 359 -6.27 5.25 -35.09
CA GLY A 359 -5.84 5.22 -33.69
C GLY A 359 -6.87 4.57 -32.76
N LEU A 360 -8.15 4.87 -32.99
CA LEU A 360 -9.25 4.32 -32.21
C LEU A 360 -9.34 2.80 -32.39
N LEU A 361 -9.31 2.32 -33.63
CA LEU A 361 -9.34 0.89 -33.92
C LEU A 361 -8.12 0.16 -33.35
N ALA A 362 -6.93 0.74 -33.49
CA ALA A 362 -5.71 0.15 -32.92
C ALA A 362 -5.80 -0.01 -31.40
N GLY A 363 -6.32 1.00 -30.69
CA GLY A 363 -6.57 0.92 -29.24
C GLY A 363 -7.63 -0.12 -28.85
N ILE A 364 -8.75 -0.19 -29.60
CA ILE A 364 -9.81 -1.20 -29.38
C ILE A 364 -9.23 -2.61 -29.58
N TYR A 365 -8.52 -2.83 -30.67
CA TYR A 365 -7.92 -4.14 -30.99
C TYR A 365 -6.90 -4.55 -29.93
N ALA A 366 -6.05 -3.64 -29.48
CA ALA A 366 -5.05 -3.92 -28.48
C ALA A 366 -5.68 -4.29 -27.13
N LEU A 367 -6.70 -3.53 -26.69
CA LEU A 367 -7.38 -3.78 -25.42
C LEU A 367 -8.26 -5.04 -25.44
N ALA A 368 -8.86 -5.38 -26.60
CA ALA A 368 -9.67 -6.58 -26.79
C ALA A 368 -8.84 -7.85 -27.04
N SER A 369 -7.57 -7.72 -27.42
CA SER A 369 -6.68 -8.85 -27.75
C SER A 369 -6.56 -9.94 -26.67
N PRO A 370 -6.53 -9.64 -25.36
CA PRO A 370 -6.54 -10.67 -24.32
C PRO A 370 -7.74 -11.62 -24.39
N PHE A 371 -8.90 -11.12 -24.85
CA PHE A 371 -10.17 -11.84 -24.91
C PHE A 371 -10.36 -12.65 -26.20
N THR A 372 -9.32 -12.79 -27.02
CA THR A 372 -9.36 -13.58 -28.27
C THR A 372 -9.66 -15.07 -28.07
N ALA A 373 -9.51 -15.60 -26.86
CA ALA A 373 -9.85 -16.99 -26.54
C ALA A 373 -11.37 -17.26 -26.53
N TRP A 374 -12.19 -16.21 -26.43
CA TRP A 374 -13.66 -16.29 -26.37
C TRP A 374 -14.34 -16.05 -27.73
N ASP A 375 -13.57 -16.07 -28.82
CA ASP A 375 -14.08 -16.02 -30.19
C ASP A 375 -13.55 -17.24 -30.94
N GLU A 376 -14.44 -18.01 -31.59
CA GLU A 376 -14.09 -19.27 -32.25
C GLU A 376 -13.00 -19.10 -33.31
N LYS A 377 -13.06 -17.99 -34.07
CA LYS A 377 -12.13 -17.73 -35.17
C LYS A 377 -10.80 -17.21 -34.64
N LEU A 378 -10.83 -16.24 -33.73
CA LEU A 378 -9.64 -15.62 -33.18
C LEU A 378 -8.87 -16.58 -32.27
N CYS A 379 -9.55 -17.48 -31.56
CA CYS A 379 -8.91 -18.50 -30.72
C CYS A 379 -8.06 -19.45 -31.57
N LEU A 380 -8.58 -19.90 -32.72
CA LEU A 380 -7.83 -20.73 -33.66
C LEU A 380 -6.68 -19.96 -34.31
N SER A 381 -6.89 -18.70 -34.72
CA SER A 381 -5.82 -17.91 -35.33
C SER A 381 -4.70 -17.56 -34.34
N ARG A 382 -5.03 -17.35 -33.06
CA ARG A 382 -4.06 -17.06 -31.99
C ARG A 382 -3.00 -18.15 -31.83
N ALA A 383 -3.34 -19.40 -32.12
CA ALA A 383 -2.39 -20.51 -32.07
C ALA A 383 -1.30 -20.44 -33.17
N TYR A 384 -1.56 -19.73 -34.27
CA TYR A 384 -0.66 -19.65 -35.43
C TYR A 384 -0.04 -18.26 -35.66
N SER A 385 -0.76 -17.18 -35.34
CA SER A 385 -0.26 -15.81 -35.45
C SER A 385 -0.85 -14.92 -34.36
N LYS A 386 -0.03 -14.48 -33.41
CA LYS A 386 -0.43 -13.53 -32.36
C LYS A 386 -0.26 -12.09 -32.91
N PRO A 387 -1.32 -11.24 -32.91
CA PRO A 387 -1.17 -9.85 -33.29
C PRO A 387 -0.18 -9.15 -32.35
N ASN A 388 0.70 -8.31 -32.91
CA ASN A 388 1.69 -7.58 -32.14
C ASN A 388 1.00 -6.41 -31.40
N ILE A 389 0.65 -6.65 -30.14
CA ILE A 389 -0.05 -5.69 -29.27
C ILE A 389 0.75 -4.38 -29.14
N ASP A 390 2.08 -4.46 -29.01
CA ASP A 390 2.96 -3.30 -28.87
C ASP A 390 2.92 -2.42 -30.13
N ALA A 391 2.86 -3.05 -31.31
CA ALA A 391 2.70 -2.34 -32.57
C ALA A 391 1.34 -1.63 -32.65
N LEU A 392 0.26 -2.27 -32.18
CA LEU A 392 -1.07 -1.64 -32.10
C LEU A 392 -1.07 -0.43 -31.17
N TRP A 393 -0.46 -0.53 -29.98
CA TRP A 393 -0.33 0.62 -29.08
C TRP A 393 0.52 1.74 -29.66
N LYS A 394 1.60 1.40 -30.37
CA LYS A 394 2.43 2.39 -31.08
C LYS A 394 1.62 3.13 -32.15
N ILE A 395 0.80 2.43 -32.93
CA ILE A 395 -0.09 3.05 -33.92
C ILE A 395 -1.09 3.96 -33.21
N SER A 396 -1.76 3.47 -32.16
CA SER A 396 -2.73 4.24 -31.37
C SER A 396 -2.12 5.53 -30.81
N TYR A 397 -0.94 5.45 -30.21
CA TYR A 397 -0.23 6.61 -29.65
C TYR A 397 0.23 7.60 -30.73
N THR A 398 0.72 7.11 -31.87
CA THR A 398 1.15 7.97 -32.99
C THR A 398 -0.03 8.73 -33.60
N CYS A 399 -1.18 8.07 -33.74
CA CYS A 399 -2.43 8.71 -34.14
C CYS A 399 -2.87 9.77 -33.12
N LEU A 400 -2.84 9.45 -31.82
CA LEU A 400 -3.21 10.39 -30.77
C LEU A 400 -2.42 11.70 -30.89
N GLN A 401 -1.08 11.60 -30.99
CA GLN A 401 -0.21 12.79 -31.03
C GLN A 401 -0.54 13.73 -32.20
N ARG A 402 -0.97 13.22 -33.36
CA ARG A 402 -1.44 14.04 -34.49
C ARG A 402 -2.81 14.65 -34.23
N GLU A 403 -3.71 13.88 -33.62
CA GLU A 403 -5.07 14.34 -33.28
C GLU A 403 -5.10 15.41 -32.19
N LEU A 404 -4.06 15.54 -31.34
CA LEU A 404 -4.00 16.58 -30.30
C LEU A 404 -4.12 18.01 -30.82
N HIS A 405 -3.72 18.26 -32.06
CA HIS A 405 -3.82 19.59 -32.68
C HIS A 405 -5.25 19.91 -33.16
N PHE A 406 -6.06 18.88 -33.37
CA PHE A 406 -7.41 18.98 -33.91
C PHE A 406 -8.30 17.90 -33.27
N PRO A 407 -8.53 17.99 -31.94
CA PRO A 407 -9.21 16.94 -31.21
C PRO A 407 -10.63 16.68 -31.73
N ARG A 408 -11.07 15.44 -31.58
CA ARG A 408 -12.41 14.92 -31.85
C ARG A 408 -12.88 14.06 -30.67
N LEU A 409 -14.12 13.60 -30.69
CA LEU A 409 -14.58 12.61 -29.71
C LEU A 409 -13.72 11.34 -29.75
N SER A 410 -13.23 10.95 -30.94
CA SER A 410 -12.27 9.85 -31.11
C SER A 410 -10.96 10.05 -30.36
N THR A 411 -10.48 11.28 -30.26
CA THR A 411 -9.25 11.61 -29.55
C THR A 411 -9.38 11.28 -28.07
N ILE A 412 -10.53 11.60 -27.46
CA ILE A 412 -10.83 11.26 -26.05
C ILE A 412 -10.98 9.74 -25.86
N GLN A 413 -11.65 9.06 -26.80
CA GLN A 413 -11.74 7.60 -26.79
C GLN A 413 -10.34 6.95 -26.83
N ILE A 414 -9.44 7.44 -27.69
CA ILE A 414 -8.05 6.98 -27.79
C ILE A 414 -7.29 7.23 -26.48
N PHE A 415 -7.45 8.39 -25.84
CA PHE A 415 -6.86 8.65 -24.52
C PHE A 415 -7.28 7.62 -23.48
N ILE A 416 -8.59 7.35 -23.37
CA ILE A 416 -9.15 6.41 -22.38
C ILE A 416 -8.64 4.98 -22.63
N LEU A 417 -8.55 4.56 -23.90
CA LEU A 417 -8.00 3.26 -24.28
C LEU A 417 -6.52 3.15 -23.93
N LEU A 418 -5.71 4.16 -24.28
CA LEU A 418 -4.27 4.19 -23.99
C LEU A 418 -3.97 4.24 -22.50
N ILE A 419 -4.78 4.95 -21.70
CA ILE A 419 -4.55 5.00 -20.26
C ILE A 419 -4.85 3.66 -19.59
N ASN A 420 -5.66 2.81 -20.22
CA ASN A 420 -5.94 1.44 -19.79
C ASN A 420 -4.99 0.39 -20.37
N HIS A 421 -3.93 0.81 -21.05
CA HIS A 421 -2.82 -0.04 -21.45
C HIS A 421 -2.11 -0.63 -20.22
N MET A 422 -1.97 -1.95 -20.16
CA MET A 422 -1.16 -2.63 -19.14
C MET A 422 0.33 -2.44 -19.46
N PRO A 423 1.18 -1.97 -18.51
CA PRO A 423 2.61 -1.83 -18.76
C PRO A 423 3.27 -3.14 -19.20
N PHE A 424 4.29 -3.04 -20.05
CA PHE A 424 5.02 -4.20 -20.60
C PHE A 424 5.67 -5.10 -19.54
N ASP A 425 5.89 -4.56 -18.33
CA ASP A 425 6.44 -5.29 -17.19
C ASP A 425 5.53 -5.10 -15.97
N THR A 426 5.04 -6.22 -15.43
CA THR A 426 4.22 -6.26 -14.22
C THR A 426 4.99 -5.90 -12.96
N ALA A 427 6.32 -5.86 -12.96
CA ALA A 427 7.11 -5.47 -11.79
C ALA A 427 7.38 -3.96 -11.72
N VAL A 428 7.30 -3.23 -12.85
CA VAL A 428 7.73 -1.83 -12.95
C VAL A 428 6.72 -0.86 -12.33
N VAL A 429 7.23 0.11 -11.57
CA VAL A 429 6.44 1.23 -11.02
C VAL A 429 5.84 2.07 -12.16
N GLU A 430 4.56 2.42 -12.04
CA GLU A 430 3.84 3.17 -13.08
C GLU A 430 4.55 4.50 -13.43
N SER A 431 4.80 4.70 -14.72
CA SER A 431 5.50 5.88 -15.23
C SER A 431 4.67 7.16 -15.04
N PRO A 432 5.30 8.32 -14.73
CA PRO A 432 4.63 9.64 -14.71
C PRO A 432 3.92 10.01 -16.02
N PHE A 433 4.20 9.27 -17.10
CA PHE A 433 3.50 9.36 -18.36
C PHE A 433 1.98 9.21 -18.21
N PHE A 434 1.47 8.23 -17.46
CA PHE A 434 0.03 8.00 -17.35
C PHE A 434 -0.70 9.15 -16.67
N TRP A 435 -0.11 9.75 -15.63
CA TRP A 435 -0.63 10.99 -15.05
C TRP A 435 -0.62 12.15 -16.05
N SER A 436 0.47 12.33 -16.81
CA SER A 436 0.56 13.38 -17.83
C SER A 436 -0.45 13.18 -18.96
N LEU A 437 -0.73 11.93 -19.30
CA LEU A 437 -1.75 11.52 -20.27
C LEU A 437 -3.16 11.81 -19.74
N ALA A 438 -3.45 11.52 -18.47
CA ALA A 438 -4.72 11.87 -17.82
C ALA A 438 -4.97 13.39 -17.82
N ALA A 439 -3.94 14.19 -17.50
CA ALA A 439 -4.03 15.65 -17.49
C ALA A 439 -4.27 16.20 -18.92
N SER A 440 -3.57 15.67 -19.92
CA SER A 440 -3.78 16.02 -21.33
C SER A 440 -5.20 15.66 -21.80
N MET A 441 -5.69 14.48 -21.41
CA MET A 441 -7.06 14.02 -21.71
C MET A 441 -8.09 14.99 -21.15
N LEU A 442 -7.95 15.42 -19.89
CA LEU A 442 -8.86 16.39 -19.27
C LEU A 442 -8.85 17.73 -20.03
N ALA A 443 -7.67 18.25 -20.37
CA ALA A 443 -7.55 19.50 -21.13
C ALA A 443 -8.22 19.41 -22.51
N MET A 444 -8.07 18.27 -23.21
CA MET A 444 -8.73 18.04 -24.50
C MET A 444 -10.24 17.87 -24.35
N ALA A 445 -10.71 17.24 -23.28
CA ALA A 445 -12.15 17.12 -22.99
C ALA A 445 -12.80 18.49 -22.77
N GLN A 446 -12.14 19.38 -22.04
CA GLN A 446 -12.59 20.77 -21.85
C GLN A 446 -12.57 21.57 -23.16
N ALA A 447 -11.53 21.39 -23.99
CA ALA A 447 -11.46 22.04 -25.31
C ALA A 447 -12.62 21.63 -26.23
N LEU A 448 -13.08 20.38 -26.15
CA LEU A 448 -14.24 19.86 -26.90
C LEU A 448 -15.59 20.22 -26.27
N GLY A 449 -15.59 20.89 -25.12
CA GLY A 449 -16.78 21.25 -24.35
C GLY A 449 -17.51 20.05 -23.75
N LEU A 450 -16.79 18.96 -23.44
CA LEU A 450 -17.39 17.80 -22.76
C LEU A 450 -17.75 18.10 -21.30
N ASN A 451 -17.15 19.14 -20.71
CA ASN A 451 -17.42 19.58 -19.34
C ASN A 451 -18.74 20.35 -19.19
N VAL A 452 -19.45 20.65 -20.29
CA VAL A 452 -20.74 21.35 -20.27
C VAL A 452 -21.86 20.37 -20.63
N ASP A 453 -22.95 20.34 -19.86
CA ASP A 453 -24.07 19.42 -20.10
C ASP A 453 -24.71 19.68 -21.48
N PRO A 454 -24.66 18.71 -22.42
CA PRO A 454 -25.21 18.88 -23.76
C PRO A 454 -26.73 18.72 -23.82
N THR A 455 -27.39 18.50 -22.68
CA THR A 455 -28.85 18.31 -22.62
C THR A 455 -29.56 19.56 -23.14
N GLY A 456 -30.39 19.39 -24.17
CA GLY A 456 -31.14 20.47 -24.81
C GLY A 456 -30.40 21.17 -25.96
N TRP A 457 -29.14 20.82 -26.24
CA TRP A 457 -28.45 21.30 -27.43
C TRP A 457 -29.11 20.72 -28.69
N ASN A 458 -29.04 21.46 -29.80
CA ASN A 458 -29.52 20.99 -31.09
C ASN A 458 -28.52 20.04 -31.77
N LEU A 459 -28.26 18.91 -31.12
CA LEU A 459 -27.38 17.83 -31.58
C LEU A 459 -28.15 16.52 -31.80
N PRO A 460 -27.62 15.60 -32.63
CA PRO A 460 -28.17 14.25 -32.71
C PRO A 460 -28.20 13.56 -31.33
N PRO A 461 -29.28 12.83 -30.97
CA PRO A 461 -29.40 12.21 -29.65
C PRO A 461 -28.24 11.28 -29.28
N TRP A 462 -27.70 10.52 -30.24
CA TRP A 462 -26.55 9.64 -30.02
C TRP A 462 -25.29 10.41 -29.59
N GLU A 463 -25.11 11.65 -30.10
CA GLU A 463 -23.93 12.46 -29.79
C GLU A 463 -24.05 13.07 -28.39
N ILE A 464 -25.24 13.52 -28.00
CA ILE A 464 -25.53 13.99 -26.63
C ILE A 464 -25.19 12.89 -25.61
N ARG A 465 -25.72 11.67 -25.83
CA ARG A 465 -25.46 10.51 -24.98
C ARG A 465 -23.97 10.17 -24.92
N LEU A 466 -23.30 10.16 -26.08
CA LEU A 466 -21.86 9.87 -26.15
C LEU A 466 -21.02 10.92 -25.41
N ARG A 467 -21.30 12.21 -25.58
CA ARG A 467 -20.58 13.30 -24.90
C ARG A 467 -20.70 13.19 -23.37
N ARG A 468 -21.91 12.91 -22.87
CA ARG A 468 -22.15 12.67 -21.43
C ARG A 468 -21.37 11.47 -20.90
N ARG A 469 -21.39 10.32 -21.60
CA ARG A 469 -20.60 9.14 -21.21
C ARG A 469 -19.10 9.39 -21.26
N LEU A 470 -18.60 10.09 -22.29
CA LEU A 470 -17.17 10.43 -22.42
C LEU A 470 -16.70 11.36 -21.30
N TRP A 471 -17.49 12.37 -20.94
CA TRP A 471 -17.16 13.24 -19.81
C TRP A 471 -17.01 12.45 -18.52
N TRP A 472 -18.00 11.61 -18.18
CA TRP A 472 -17.94 10.81 -16.97
C TRP A 472 -16.81 9.77 -17.00
N ALA A 473 -16.48 9.21 -18.17
CA ALA A 473 -15.32 8.33 -18.31
C ALA A 473 -14.00 9.08 -18.05
N VAL A 474 -13.89 10.32 -18.51
CA VAL A 474 -12.76 11.22 -18.19
C VAL A 474 -12.69 11.51 -16.69
N VAL A 475 -13.84 11.79 -16.05
CA VAL A 475 -13.92 12.04 -14.59
C VAL A 475 -13.45 10.82 -13.79
N VAL A 476 -13.94 9.63 -14.13
CA VAL A 476 -13.54 8.36 -13.50
C VAL A 476 -12.03 8.15 -13.67
N GLU A 477 -11.54 8.07 -14.90
CA GLU A 477 -10.12 7.80 -15.17
C GLU A 477 -9.21 8.84 -14.52
N HIS A 478 -9.49 10.13 -14.67
CA HIS A 478 -8.66 11.18 -14.09
C HIS A 478 -8.63 11.10 -12.55
N THR A 479 -9.77 10.88 -11.91
CA THR A 479 -9.88 10.82 -10.44
C THR A 479 -9.10 9.64 -9.88
N TRP A 480 -9.33 8.43 -10.40
CA TRP A 480 -8.64 7.25 -9.89
C TRP A 480 -7.14 7.30 -10.16
N ARG A 481 -6.70 7.87 -11.29
CA ARG A 481 -5.28 8.15 -11.54
C ARG A 481 -4.69 9.17 -10.56
N SER A 482 -5.45 10.21 -10.20
CA SER A 482 -5.04 11.16 -9.17
C SER A 482 -4.83 10.47 -7.81
N ILE A 483 -5.73 9.56 -7.44
CA ILE A 483 -5.65 8.78 -6.20
C ILE A 483 -4.44 7.85 -6.22
N THR A 484 -4.28 7.02 -7.25
CA THR A 484 -3.22 6.01 -7.31
C THR A 484 -1.82 6.61 -7.40
N HIS A 485 -1.68 7.80 -8.02
CA HIS A 485 -0.41 8.54 -8.10
C HIS A 485 -0.19 9.52 -6.94
N GLY A 486 -1.12 9.63 -5.99
CA GLY A 486 -1.03 10.56 -4.86
C GLY A 486 -1.00 12.03 -5.27
N ARG A 487 -1.69 12.41 -6.35
CA ARG A 487 -1.77 13.78 -6.89
C ARG A 487 -3.07 14.45 -6.45
N SER A 488 -3.09 15.78 -6.47
CA SER A 488 -4.33 16.54 -6.34
C SER A 488 -5.09 16.51 -7.66
N SER A 489 -6.39 16.26 -7.60
CA SER A 489 -7.23 16.30 -8.80
C SER A 489 -7.24 17.71 -9.39
N MET A 490 -7.17 17.79 -10.72
CA MET A 490 -7.34 19.02 -11.50
C MET A 490 -8.81 19.32 -11.79
N LEU A 491 -9.72 18.41 -11.45
CA LEU A 491 -11.17 18.63 -11.53
C LEU A 491 -11.64 19.37 -10.27
N HIS A 492 -12.15 20.59 -10.43
CA HIS A 492 -12.91 21.29 -9.41
C HIS A 492 -14.41 21.21 -9.72
N ASP A 493 -15.25 21.25 -8.68
CA ASP A 493 -16.71 21.20 -8.82
C ASP A 493 -17.29 22.43 -9.57
N ASP A 494 -16.49 23.48 -9.72
CA ASP A 494 -16.88 24.73 -10.41
C ASP A 494 -16.53 24.72 -11.92
N ASP A 495 -15.84 23.70 -12.41
CA ASP A 495 -15.29 23.66 -13.77
C ASP A 495 -16.19 22.91 -14.79
N TRP A 496 -17.30 22.33 -14.33
CA TRP A 496 -18.20 21.48 -15.12
C TRP A 496 -19.61 21.40 -14.52
N ASP A 497 -20.62 21.09 -15.33
CA ASP A 497 -22.04 21.02 -14.91
C ASP A 497 -22.80 19.80 -15.44
N VAL A 498 -22.11 18.82 -16.03
CA VAL A 498 -22.71 17.61 -16.61
C VAL A 498 -23.45 16.77 -15.56
N SER A 499 -24.72 16.50 -15.79
CA SER A 499 -25.53 15.67 -14.88
C SER A 499 -25.00 14.22 -14.79
N PRO A 500 -25.20 13.51 -13.66
CA PRO A 500 -24.88 12.08 -13.54
C PRO A 500 -25.47 11.23 -14.67
N PRO A 501 -24.78 10.16 -15.11
CA PRO A 501 -25.28 9.29 -16.16
C PRO A 501 -26.52 8.53 -15.69
N THR A 502 -27.46 8.33 -16.60
CA THR A 502 -28.73 7.62 -16.38
C THR A 502 -28.86 6.47 -17.37
N PRO A 503 -29.76 5.50 -17.16
CA PRO A 503 -29.98 4.42 -18.14
C PRO A 503 -30.32 4.93 -19.55
N ASP A 504 -30.96 6.11 -19.67
CA ASP A 504 -31.26 6.77 -20.94
C ASP A 504 -30.00 7.12 -21.75
N ASP A 505 -28.86 7.34 -21.08
CA ASP A 505 -27.58 7.59 -21.72
C ASP A 505 -27.04 6.34 -22.45
N PHE A 506 -27.63 5.15 -22.28
CA PHE A 506 -27.14 3.89 -22.86
C PHE A 506 -28.08 3.31 -23.92
N VAL A 507 -29.21 3.95 -24.18
CA VAL A 507 -30.22 3.47 -25.15
C VAL A 507 -29.68 3.47 -26.59
N VAL A 508 -30.01 2.41 -27.32
CA VAL A 508 -29.72 2.23 -28.76
C VAL A 508 -30.92 2.73 -29.58
N ASP A 509 -30.66 3.45 -30.66
CA ASP A 509 -31.73 3.97 -31.52
C ASP A 509 -32.45 2.82 -32.26
N SER A 510 -33.77 2.91 -32.42
CA SER A 510 -34.67 1.82 -32.86
C SER A 510 -34.42 1.26 -34.27
N ASN A 511 -33.49 1.84 -35.03
CA ASN A 511 -33.17 1.43 -36.40
C ASN A 511 -32.14 0.29 -36.48
N VAL A 512 -31.63 -0.19 -35.33
CA VAL A 512 -30.67 -1.29 -35.23
C VAL A 512 -31.46 -2.61 -35.10
N GLY A 513 -31.22 -3.56 -36.00
CA GLY A 513 -31.88 -4.88 -35.96
C GLY A 513 -31.57 -5.66 -34.67
N PRO A 514 -32.33 -6.72 -34.33
CA PRO A 514 -32.02 -7.55 -33.17
C PRO A 514 -30.67 -8.23 -33.41
N LEU A 515 -29.66 -7.83 -32.63
CA LEU A 515 -28.35 -8.47 -32.63
C LEU A 515 -28.36 -9.59 -31.59
N ASP A 516 -28.06 -10.81 -32.03
CA ASP A 516 -27.77 -11.94 -31.15
C ASP A 516 -26.62 -11.59 -30.18
N ASP A 517 -26.80 -11.93 -28.90
CA ASP A 517 -25.87 -11.91 -27.76
C ASP A 517 -25.13 -10.62 -27.35
N THR A 518 -25.17 -9.54 -28.12
CA THR A 518 -24.44 -8.28 -27.79
C THR A 518 -25.34 -7.17 -27.24
N GLY A 519 -26.65 -7.43 -27.13
CA GLY A 519 -27.68 -6.41 -26.88
C GLY A 519 -27.94 -6.02 -25.42
N HIS A 520 -27.84 -6.96 -24.48
CA HIS A 520 -28.14 -6.69 -23.06
C HIS A 520 -26.87 -6.47 -22.25
N GLN A 521 -26.39 -5.22 -22.26
CA GLN A 521 -25.40 -4.75 -21.31
C GLN A 521 -26.06 -3.81 -20.33
N ASP A 522 -25.90 -4.12 -19.05
CA ASP A 522 -26.44 -3.38 -17.94
C ASP A 522 -25.61 -2.09 -17.71
N PRO A 523 -26.21 -0.89 -17.78
CA PRO A 523 -25.49 0.36 -17.51
C PRO A 523 -25.10 0.54 -16.03
N ASP A 524 -25.60 -0.33 -15.15
CA ASP A 524 -25.49 -0.18 -13.70
C ASP A 524 -24.04 -0.03 -13.23
N TYR A 525 -23.10 -0.82 -13.77
CA TYR A 525 -21.68 -0.76 -13.38
C TYR A 525 -21.12 0.67 -13.53
N PHE A 526 -21.27 1.26 -14.72
CA PHE A 526 -20.65 2.56 -15.01
C PHE A 526 -21.32 3.68 -14.23
N ILE A 527 -22.65 3.62 -14.08
CA ILE A 527 -23.41 4.58 -13.28
C ILE A 527 -22.94 4.56 -11.81
N HIS A 528 -22.79 3.37 -11.24
CA HIS A 528 -22.36 3.21 -9.85
C HIS A 528 -20.89 3.57 -9.66
N MET A 529 -20.03 3.31 -10.64
CA MET A 529 -18.65 3.77 -10.63
C MET A 529 -18.55 5.30 -10.67
N CYS A 530 -19.39 5.97 -11.46
CA CYS A 530 -19.47 7.43 -11.49
C CYS A 530 -19.91 8.00 -10.14
N SER A 531 -20.94 7.40 -9.53
CA SER A 531 -21.43 7.77 -8.20
C SER A 531 -20.34 7.62 -7.11
N LEU A 532 -19.66 6.46 -7.08
CA LEU A 532 -18.56 6.20 -6.16
C LEU A 532 -17.40 7.18 -6.36
N THR A 533 -17.06 7.49 -7.62
CA THR A 533 -16.01 8.45 -7.96
C THR A 533 -16.30 9.83 -7.37
N GLY A 534 -17.57 10.29 -7.39
CA GLY A 534 -17.97 11.53 -6.73
C GLY A 534 -17.73 11.52 -5.22
N ILE A 535 -17.99 10.39 -4.54
CA ILE A 535 -17.68 10.20 -3.12
C ILE A 535 -16.16 10.28 -2.91
N SER A 536 -15.38 9.59 -3.72
CA SER A 536 -13.90 9.58 -3.65
C SER A 536 -13.29 10.97 -3.86
N MET A 537 -13.78 11.75 -4.82
CA MET A 537 -13.36 13.14 -5.03
C MET A 537 -13.57 13.99 -3.77
N SER A 538 -14.76 13.88 -3.15
CA SER A 538 -15.08 14.57 -1.90
C SER A 538 -14.14 14.17 -0.75
N VAL A 539 -13.86 12.87 -0.59
CA VAL A 539 -12.90 12.35 0.40
C VAL A 539 -11.50 12.92 0.17
N CYS A 540 -11.00 12.90 -1.07
CA CYS A 540 -9.68 13.42 -1.42
C CYS A 540 -9.57 14.92 -1.15
N ARG A 541 -10.55 15.72 -1.57
CA ARG A 541 -10.58 17.17 -1.35
C ARG A 541 -10.57 17.50 0.16
N ARG A 542 -11.36 16.75 0.95
CA ARG A 542 -11.51 16.95 2.40
C ARG A 542 -10.25 16.60 3.18
N PHE A 543 -9.64 15.43 2.92
CA PHE A 543 -8.61 14.86 3.79
C PHE A 543 -7.19 14.85 3.20
N PHE A 544 -7.06 14.96 1.87
CA PHE A 544 -5.82 14.75 1.13
C PHE A 544 -5.37 15.95 0.29
N SER A 545 -6.11 17.07 0.30
CA SER A 545 -5.59 18.32 -0.26
C SER A 545 -4.35 18.79 0.52
N LEU A 546 -3.41 19.44 -0.16
CA LEU A 546 -2.19 19.98 0.48
C LEU A 546 -2.52 20.84 1.71
N ARG A 547 -3.59 21.64 1.62
CA ARG A 547 -4.07 22.48 2.74
C ARG A 547 -4.63 21.66 3.89
N ALA A 548 -5.38 20.58 3.61
CA ALA A 548 -5.92 19.70 4.65
C ALA A 548 -4.78 18.95 5.36
N VAL A 549 -3.82 18.40 4.62
CA VAL A 549 -2.69 17.65 5.17
C VAL A 549 -1.73 18.55 5.97
N SER A 550 -1.49 19.79 5.53
CA SER A 550 -0.55 20.70 6.19
C SER A 550 -1.07 21.26 7.53
N ARG A 551 -2.35 21.09 7.85
CA ARG A 551 -2.95 21.60 9.08
C ARG A 551 -3.04 20.45 10.09
N PRO A 552 -2.37 20.54 11.26
CA PRO A 552 -2.59 19.56 12.32
C PRO A 552 -4.05 19.63 12.77
N GLN A 553 -4.74 18.50 12.75
CA GLN A 553 -6.14 18.36 13.15
C GLN A 553 -6.25 17.32 14.26
N ALA A 554 -7.07 17.61 15.27
CA ALA A 554 -7.40 16.65 16.32
C ALA A 554 -8.19 15.46 15.75
N LEU A 555 -8.02 14.28 16.36
CA LEU A 555 -8.68 13.04 15.94
C LEU A 555 -10.20 13.18 15.93
N ASP A 556 -10.79 13.76 16.97
CA ASP A 556 -12.26 13.91 17.08
C ASP A 556 -12.84 14.79 15.96
N THR A 557 -12.13 15.85 15.58
CA THR A 557 -12.53 16.70 14.44
C THR A 557 -12.50 15.93 13.13
N LEU A 558 -11.51 15.05 12.95
CA LEU A 558 -11.41 14.20 11.77
C LEU A 558 -12.50 13.11 11.75
N ILE A 559 -12.85 12.56 12.92
CA ILE A 559 -13.97 11.60 13.07
C ILE A 559 -15.29 12.24 12.66
N GLU A 560 -15.57 13.46 13.15
CA GLU A 560 -16.79 14.19 12.76
C GLU A 560 -16.82 14.49 11.26
N GLN A 561 -15.67 14.87 10.67
CA GLN A 561 -15.58 15.07 9.22
C GLN A 561 -15.73 13.76 8.42
N ALA A 562 -15.33 12.62 8.98
CA ALA A 562 -15.40 11.31 8.33
C ALA A 562 -16.81 10.70 8.37
N ARG A 563 -17.69 11.15 9.28
CA ARG A 563 -19.06 10.62 9.42
C ARG A 563 -19.85 10.70 8.12
N GLY A 564 -19.87 11.88 7.49
CA GLY A 564 -20.60 12.10 6.23
C GLY A 564 -20.10 11.22 5.07
N PRO A 565 -18.80 11.23 4.75
CA PRO A 565 -18.24 10.36 3.71
C PRO A 565 -18.43 8.86 3.98
N ARG A 566 -18.32 8.40 5.24
CA ARG A 566 -18.57 6.99 5.58
C ARG A 566 -20.03 6.61 5.39
N GLN A 567 -20.96 7.46 5.80
CA GLN A 567 -22.39 7.22 5.57
C GLN A 567 -22.69 7.08 4.09
N LYS A 568 -22.18 8.00 3.25
CA LYS A 568 -22.35 7.92 1.79
C LYS A 568 -21.79 6.63 1.18
N LEU A 569 -20.67 6.13 1.71
CA LEU A 569 -20.11 4.85 1.26
C LEU A 569 -21.01 3.68 1.63
N LEU A 570 -21.57 3.67 2.85
CA LEU A 570 -22.51 2.64 3.29
C LEU A 570 -23.81 2.70 2.47
N ASP A 571 -24.39 3.89 2.32
CA ASP A 571 -25.58 4.10 1.50
C ASP A 571 -25.33 3.65 0.06
N TRP A 572 -24.15 3.93 -0.49
CA TRP A 572 -23.78 3.48 -1.84
C TRP A 572 -23.74 1.95 -1.95
N LEU A 573 -23.19 1.26 -0.94
CA LEU A 573 -23.13 -0.21 -0.91
C LEU A 573 -24.52 -0.83 -0.74
N GLU A 574 -25.37 -0.27 0.13
CA GLU A 574 -26.73 -0.75 0.39
C GLU A 574 -27.68 -0.56 -0.81
N ASN A 575 -27.43 0.47 -1.63
CA ASN A 575 -28.24 0.76 -2.82
C ASN A 575 -27.70 0.10 -4.10
N LEU A 576 -26.72 -0.81 -4.01
CA LEU A 576 -26.27 -1.56 -5.19
C LEU A 576 -27.41 -2.44 -5.73
N PRO A 577 -27.63 -2.46 -7.06
CA PRO A 577 -28.60 -3.35 -7.68
C PRO A 577 -28.12 -4.81 -7.60
N GLU A 578 -29.08 -5.74 -7.59
CA GLU A 578 -28.80 -7.18 -7.54
C GLU A 578 -27.88 -7.65 -8.69
N SER A 579 -27.91 -6.95 -9.83
CA SER A 579 -27.04 -7.20 -10.99
C SER A 579 -25.55 -7.02 -10.70
N LEU A 580 -25.19 -6.21 -9.70
CA LEU A 580 -23.81 -5.91 -9.30
C LEU A 580 -23.39 -6.63 -8.00
N HIS A 581 -24.25 -7.47 -7.43
CA HIS A 581 -23.93 -8.25 -6.25
C HIS A 581 -23.04 -9.44 -6.61
N ILE A 582 -21.94 -9.62 -5.88
CA ILE A 582 -21.07 -10.79 -6.04
C ILE A 582 -21.72 -11.96 -5.29
N GLN A 583 -22.42 -12.81 -6.02
CA GLN A 583 -23.03 -14.03 -5.48
C GLN A 583 -22.03 -15.19 -5.58
N PRO A 584 -21.95 -16.08 -4.58
CA PRO A 584 -21.24 -17.35 -4.73
C PRO A 584 -21.94 -18.15 -5.83
N ALA A 585 -21.16 -18.66 -6.80
CA ALA A 585 -21.69 -19.43 -7.92
C ALA A 585 -22.59 -20.56 -7.40
N ALA A 586 -23.87 -20.55 -7.81
CA ALA A 586 -24.75 -21.67 -7.56
C ALA A 586 -24.26 -22.85 -8.43
N ASP A 587 -24.04 -24.02 -7.81
CA ASP A 587 -23.51 -25.23 -8.45
C ASP A 587 -24.34 -25.74 -9.66
N ASP A 588 -25.54 -25.19 -9.90
CA ASP A 588 -26.51 -25.65 -10.91
C ASP A 588 -26.95 -24.58 -11.94
N ALA A 589 -26.33 -23.39 -11.99
CA ALA A 589 -26.64 -22.43 -13.04
C ALA A 589 -25.91 -22.81 -14.33
N GLU A 590 -26.66 -23.15 -15.39
CA GLU A 590 -26.14 -23.25 -16.76
C GLU A 590 -25.18 -22.08 -17.02
N ALA A 591 -23.97 -22.38 -17.49
CA ALA A 591 -22.87 -21.44 -17.66
C ALA A 591 -23.33 -20.13 -18.33
N ASP A 592 -23.65 -19.11 -17.53
CA ASP A 592 -23.73 -17.74 -18.02
C ASP A 592 -22.31 -17.33 -18.36
N ASP A 593 -22.02 -17.41 -19.66
CA ASP A 593 -20.72 -17.18 -20.29
C ASP A 593 -20.30 -15.69 -20.25
N SER A 594 -21.05 -14.85 -19.50
CA SER A 594 -20.77 -13.43 -19.30
C SER A 594 -19.82 -13.20 -18.13
N VAL A 595 -18.53 -13.07 -18.44
CA VAL A 595 -17.49 -12.71 -17.48
C VAL A 595 -17.62 -11.21 -17.13
N LYS A 596 -18.21 -10.89 -15.97
CA LYS A 596 -18.48 -9.50 -15.54
C LYS A 596 -17.38 -8.95 -14.63
N SER A 597 -17.06 -7.66 -14.77
CA SER A 597 -15.97 -6.97 -14.03
C SER A 597 -16.42 -6.34 -12.70
N HIS A 598 -17.52 -6.80 -12.10
CA HIS A 598 -18.13 -6.13 -10.95
C HIS A 598 -17.22 -6.04 -9.73
N ALA A 599 -16.28 -6.97 -9.57
CA ALA A 599 -15.30 -6.96 -8.49
C ALA A 599 -14.41 -5.69 -8.46
N SER A 600 -14.17 -5.04 -9.60
CA SER A 600 -13.39 -3.79 -9.61
C SER A 600 -14.10 -2.62 -8.90
N LEU A 601 -15.44 -2.59 -8.88
CA LEU A 601 -16.22 -1.62 -8.09
C LEU A 601 -15.97 -1.78 -6.59
N TYR A 602 -15.96 -3.02 -6.10
CA TYR A 602 -15.69 -3.31 -4.69
C TYR A 602 -14.28 -2.92 -4.31
N VAL A 603 -13.29 -3.18 -5.17
CA VAL A 603 -11.91 -2.73 -4.96
C VAL A 603 -11.85 -1.20 -4.82
N ALA A 604 -12.50 -0.47 -5.74
CA ALA A 604 -12.61 0.99 -5.68
C ALA A 604 -13.30 1.47 -4.39
N TYR A 605 -14.39 0.80 -3.98
CA TYR A 605 -15.11 1.08 -2.74
C TYR A 605 -14.19 0.93 -1.52
N TYR A 606 -13.50 -0.21 -1.43
CA TYR A 606 -12.56 -0.49 -0.34
C TYR A 606 -11.40 0.50 -0.34
N THR A 607 -10.84 0.87 -1.49
CA THR A 607 -9.80 1.90 -1.57
C THR A 607 -10.29 3.23 -1.02
N THR A 608 -11.51 3.66 -1.34
CA THR A 608 -12.10 4.90 -0.83
C THR A 608 -12.29 4.84 0.69
N HIS A 609 -12.72 3.68 1.20
CA HIS A 609 -12.88 3.48 2.64
C HIS A 609 -11.53 3.47 3.37
N ILE A 610 -10.49 2.87 2.78
CA ILE A 610 -9.10 2.94 3.25
C ILE A 610 -8.62 4.39 3.29
N LEU A 611 -8.91 5.22 2.29
CA LEU A 611 -8.53 6.64 2.30
C LEU A 611 -9.13 7.38 3.50
N VAL A 612 -10.40 7.12 3.83
CA VAL A 612 -11.02 7.69 5.03
C VAL A 612 -10.29 7.25 6.29
N LEU A 613 -10.04 5.95 6.46
CA LEU A 613 -9.34 5.43 7.64
C LEU A 613 -7.89 5.92 7.73
N ARG A 614 -7.18 6.04 6.61
CA ARG A 614 -5.83 6.64 6.55
C ARG A 614 -5.82 8.10 7.02
N ALA A 615 -6.89 8.85 6.75
CA ALA A 615 -7.02 10.21 7.28
C ALA A 615 -7.17 10.21 8.81
N LEU A 616 -7.94 9.27 9.37
CA LEU A 616 -8.15 9.11 10.82
C LEU A 616 -6.91 8.58 11.54
N LEU A 617 -6.12 7.71 10.90
CA LEU A 617 -4.89 7.16 11.45
C LEU A 617 -3.74 8.18 11.50
N ARG A 618 -3.74 9.18 10.61
CA ARG A 618 -2.69 10.20 10.51
C ARG A 618 -2.35 10.90 11.85
N PRO A 619 -3.30 11.46 12.61
CA PRO A 619 -2.99 12.07 13.91
C PRO A 619 -2.50 11.05 14.94
N ILE A 620 -2.97 9.79 14.89
CA ILE A 620 -2.53 8.72 15.80
C ILE A 620 -1.03 8.47 15.59
N ILE A 621 -0.63 8.24 14.33
CA ILE A 621 0.78 7.99 13.94
C ILE A 621 1.69 9.18 14.27
N ASN A 622 1.25 10.42 14.02
CA ASN A 622 2.11 11.60 14.15
C ASN A 622 2.35 12.07 15.59
N SER A 623 1.63 11.55 16.57
CA SER A 623 1.47 12.24 17.85
C SER A 623 2.39 11.75 18.97
N ASN A 624 3.19 10.68 18.80
CA ASN A 624 4.01 10.08 19.86
C ASN A 624 3.27 10.06 21.22
N ILE A 625 1.95 9.76 21.20
CA ILE A 625 1.14 9.81 22.40
C ILE A 625 1.56 8.62 23.25
N HIS A 626 2.14 8.89 24.43
CA HIS A 626 2.28 7.87 25.47
C HIS A 626 0.89 7.26 25.74
N LEU A 627 0.75 5.98 25.40
CA LEU A 627 -0.50 5.21 25.34
C LEU A 627 -1.14 4.92 26.71
N ASP A 628 -0.60 5.48 27.79
CA ASP A 628 -1.12 5.32 29.16
C ASP A 628 -2.59 5.77 29.31
N HIS A 629 -3.09 6.57 28.36
CA HIS A 629 -4.50 6.94 28.22
C HIS A 629 -5.00 6.73 26.78
N LEU A 630 -5.25 5.48 26.37
CA LEU A 630 -6.04 5.16 25.18
C LEU A 630 -7.39 5.90 25.23
N GLN A 631 -7.53 7.00 24.50
CA GLN A 631 -8.83 7.62 24.29
C GLN A 631 -9.74 6.62 23.55
N PRO A 632 -11.03 6.47 23.94
CA PRO A 632 -11.96 5.54 23.30
C PRO A 632 -12.03 5.68 21.77
N SER A 633 -11.85 6.92 21.26
CA SER A 633 -11.84 7.24 19.83
C SER A 633 -10.69 6.56 19.06
N VAL A 634 -9.50 6.42 19.66
CA VAL A 634 -8.35 5.72 19.06
C VAL A 634 -8.67 4.23 18.89
N GLY A 635 -9.22 3.60 19.94
CA GLY A 635 -9.62 2.19 19.90
C GLY A 635 -10.65 1.89 18.80
N THR A 636 -11.67 2.75 18.66
CA THR A 636 -12.69 2.62 17.61
C THR A 636 -12.10 2.71 16.19
N VAL A 637 -11.19 3.64 15.94
CA VAL A 637 -10.55 3.80 14.62
C VAL A 637 -9.68 2.59 14.27
N LEU A 638 -8.93 2.05 15.24
CA LEU A 638 -8.12 0.84 15.04
C LEU A 638 -8.98 -0.42 14.86
N GLN A 639 -10.11 -0.53 15.56
CA GLN A 639 -11.06 -1.62 15.35
C GLN A 639 -11.71 -1.55 13.96
N ALA A 640 -12.13 -0.36 13.52
CA ALA A 640 -12.69 -0.14 12.19
C ALA A 640 -11.70 -0.50 11.07
N SER A 641 -10.44 -0.08 11.26
CA SER A 641 -9.30 -0.42 10.43
C SER A 641 -9.15 -1.93 10.22
N ARG A 642 -9.19 -2.71 11.31
CA ARG A 642 -9.08 -4.18 11.26
C ARG A 642 -10.27 -4.84 10.58
N GLY A 643 -11.49 -4.41 10.91
CA GLY A 643 -12.72 -4.95 10.32
C GLY A 643 -12.74 -4.77 8.80
N LEU A 644 -12.30 -3.60 8.32
CA LEU A 644 -12.21 -3.34 6.88
C LEU A 644 -11.20 -4.28 6.20
N VAL A 645 -10.00 -4.43 6.76
CA VAL A 645 -8.96 -5.31 6.17
C VAL A 645 -9.42 -6.75 6.09
N GLN A 646 -10.07 -7.28 7.14
CA GLN A 646 -10.62 -8.64 7.11
C GLN A 646 -11.67 -8.82 6.02
N THR A 647 -12.52 -7.80 5.84
CA THR A 647 -13.52 -7.79 4.77
C THR A 647 -12.86 -7.81 3.39
N ILE A 648 -11.80 -7.01 3.20
CA ILE A 648 -11.02 -7.00 1.96
C ILE A 648 -10.34 -8.34 1.71
N ILE A 649 -9.71 -8.95 2.72
CA ILE A 649 -9.05 -10.26 2.58
C ILE A 649 -10.07 -11.33 2.18
N LYS A 650 -11.25 -11.35 2.82
CA LYS A 650 -12.34 -12.27 2.46
C LYS A 650 -12.82 -12.05 1.03
N PHE A 651 -12.97 -10.80 0.62
CA PHE A 651 -13.36 -10.44 -0.73
C PHE A 651 -12.30 -10.86 -1.78
N ILE A 652 -11.02 -10.61 -1.53
CA ILE A 652 -9.96 -11.03 -2.45
C ILE A 652 -9.93 -12.56 -2.58
N ARG A 653 -10.12 -13.28 -1.48
CA ARG A 653 -10.19 -14.76 -1.47
C ARG A 653 -11.43 -15.32 -2.16
N SER A 654 -12.50 -14.54 -2.31
CA SER A 654 -13.69 -14.97 -3.04
C SER A 654 -13.60 -14.74 -4.55
N LEU A 655 -12.54 -14.09 -5.05
CA LEU A 655 -12.34 -13.92 -6.50
C LEU A 655 -11.93 -15.25 -7.12
N ASP A 656 -12.63 -15.65 -8.18
CA ASP A 656 -12.43 -16.92 -8.88
C ASP A 656 -11.83 -16.73 -10.30
N ALA A 657 -11.76 -17.81 -11.08
CA ALA A 657 -11.24 -17.80 -12.44
C ALA A 657 -12.07 -16.93 -13.42
N SER A 658 -13.38 -16.76 -13.17
CA SER A 658 -14.22 -15.87 -13.97
C SER A 658 -13.79 -14.41 -13.75
N HIS A 659 -13.60 -14.01 -12.49
CA HIS A 659 -13.11 -12.68 -12.15
C HIS A 659 -11.71 -12.41 -12.71
N GLN A 660 -10.82 -13.41 -12.73
CA GLN A 660 -9.49 -13.31 -13.33
C GLN A 660 -9.54 -13.09 -14.85
N SER A 661 -10.59 -13.57 -15.51
CA SER A 661 -10.79 -13.46 -16.95
C SER A 661 -11.54 -12.18 -17.36
N ALA A 662 -11.97 -11.35 -16.41
CA ALA A 662 -12.70 -10.11 -16.67
C ALA A 662 -11.77 -8.96 -17.10
N PHE A 663 -12.34 -7.92 -17.71
CA PHE A 663 -11.61 -6.68 -17.97
C PHE A 663 -11.48 -5.84 -16.70
N TRP A 664 -10.27 -5.63 -16.19
CA TRP A 664 -10.02 -4.74 -15.05
C TRP A 664 -9.48 -3.39 -15.52
N PRO A 665 -10.12 -2.26 -15.17
CA PRO A 665 -9.52 -0.95 -15.37
C PRO A 665 -8.13 -0.91 -14.74
N SER A 666 -7.16 -0.38 -15.48
CA SER A 666 -5.73 -0.44 -15.15
C SER A 666 -5.36 0.13 -13.77
N TYR A 667 -6.05 1.18 -13.31
CA TYR A 667 -5.82 1.78 -11.99
C TYR A 667 -6.20 0.83 -10.83
N THR A 668 -7.02 -0.20 -11.08
CA THR A 668 -7.47 -1.16 -10.06
C THR A 668 -6.31 -1.96 -9.49
N ARG A 669 -5.27 -2.23 -10.30
CA ARG A 669 -4.02 -2.83 -9.85
C ARG A 669 -3.40 -2.07 -8.67
N HIS A 670 -3.36 -0.75 -8.76
CA HIS A 670 -2.83 0.09 -7.69
C HIS A 670 -3.78 0.15 -6.49
N CYS A 671 -5.08 0.11 -6.74
CA CYS A 671 -6.07 0.05 -5.66
C CYS A 671 -5.90 -1.21 -4.79
N LEU A 672 -5.52 -2.35 -5.41
CA LEU A 672 -5.19 -3.60 -4.72
C LEU A 672 -3.90 -3.56 -3.88
N SER A 673 -3.03 -2.56 -4.03
CA SER A 673 -1.82 -2.43 -3.19
C SER A 673 -2.07 -1.69 -1.87
N TYR A 674 -3.16 -0.93 -1.75
CA TYR A 674 -3.51 -0.18 -0.54
C TYR A 674 -3.67 -1.06 0.71
N PRO A 675 -4.27 -2.27 0.65
CA PRO A 675 -4.34 -3.20 1.78
C PRO A 675 -2.96 -3.69 2.25
N GLY A 676 -2.02 -3.94 1.34
CA GLY A 676 -0.68 -4.46 1.69
C GLY A 676 0.12 -3.51 2.57
N LEU A 677 0.10 -2.20 2.26
CA LEU A 677 0.72 -1.16 3.09
C LEU A 677 0.05 -1.04 4.46
N PHE A 678 -1.22 -1.44 4.58
CA PHE A 678 -1.97 -1.42 5.83
C PHE A 678 -1.60 -2.60 6.74
N CYS A 679 -1.25 -3.75 6.16
CA CYS A 679 -0.78 -4.93 6.89
C CYS A 679 0.64 -4.79 7.44
N TYR A 680 1.49 -3.94 6.83
CA TYR A 680 2.84 -3.61 7.34
C TYR A 680 2.81 -3.10 8.79
N MET A 681 1.70 -2.50 9.22
CA MET A 681 1.49 -1.97 10.57
C MET A 681 1.28 -3.05 11.67
N LEU A 682 1.37 -4.35 11.36
CA LEU A 682 1.19 -5.46 12.33
C LEU A 682 2.45 -6.28 12.62
N SER A 683 3.61 -5.90 12.08
CA SER A 683 4.90 -6.58 12.30
C SER A 683 5.45 -6.37 13.72
N PRO A 684 6.22 -7.27 14.33
CA PRO A 684 6.84 -7.02 15.65
C PRO A 684 7.85 -5.87 15.63
N LEU A 685 8.00 -5.19 16.77
CA LEU A 685 9.06 -4.22 17.06
C LEU A 685 9.97 -4.79 18.14
N VAL A 686 11.29 -4.62 18.01
CA VAL A 686 12.26 -5.22 18.93
C VAL A 686 13.02 -4.13 19.68
N TRP A 687 12.86 -4.09 21.00
CA TRP A 687 13.74 -3.37 21.90
C TRP A 687 15.01 -4.18 22.12
N LEU A 688 16.14 -3.64 21.64
CA LEU A 688 17.46 -4.19 21.89
C LEU A 688 17.95 -3.71 23.25
N HIS A 689 18.60 -4.59 24.01
CA HIS A 689 19.13 -4.24 25.32
C HIS A 689 20.16 -3.09 25.21
N SER A 690 20.03 -2.09 26.07
CA SER A 690 20.77 -0.82 26.03
C SER A 690 22.29 -1.03 26.03
N GLU A 691 22.77 -1.90 26.93
CA GLU A 691 24.21 -2.16 27.11
C GLU A 691 24.79 -3.25 26.19
N ASP A 692 23.98 -3.95 25.40
CA ASP A 692 24.49 -5.09 24.63
C ASP A 692 25.33 -4.62 23.44
N PRO A 693 26.62 -4.98 23.31
CA PRO A 693 27.39 -4.51 22.17
C PRO A 693 27.08 -5.29 20.89
N PHE A 694 26.44 -6.46 20.97
CA PHE A 694 26.11 -7.29 19.81
C PHE A 694 24.73 -6.91 19.27
N ARG A 695 24.69 -6.51 18.01
CA ARG A 695 23.51 -5.94 17.34
C ARG A 695 23.10 -6.80 16.15
N PRO A 696 21.88 -6.60 15.61
CA PRO A 696 21.43 -7.31 14.42
C PRO A 696 22.45 -7.21 13.29
N SER A 697 22.73 -8.35 12.66
CA SER A 697 23.87 -8.53 11.75
C SER A 697 23.41 -8.94 10.36
N ASP A 698 24.13 -8.48 9.33
CA ASP A 698 23.83 -8.86 7.96
C ASP A 698 24.10 -10.36 7.70
N ILE A 699 23.08 -11.09 7.27
CA ILE A 699 23.14 -12.54 7.06
C ILE A 699 24.17 -12.91 5.99
N PHE A 700 24.27 -12.10 4.92
CA PHE A 700 25.17 -12.36 3.81
C PHE A 700 26.62 -12.04 4.14
N GLU A 701 26.88 -10.92 4.80
CA GLU A 701 28.24 -10.57 5.27
C GLU A 701 28.75 -11.60 6.28
N HIS A 702 27.89 -12.16 7.13
CA HIS A 702 28.27 -13.25 8.03
C HIS A 702 28.84 -14.45 7.28
N VAL A 703 28.14 -14.93 6.24
CA VAL A 703 28.59 -16.07 5.42
C VAL A 703 29.97 -15.79 4.81
N ARG A 704 30.20 -14.57 4.31
CA ARG A 704 31.51 -14.15 3.76
C ARG A 704 32.65 -14.13 4.78
N ARG A 705 32.35 -14.05 6.07
CA ARG A 705 33.32 -14.05 7.18
C ARG A 705 33.59 -15.44 7.73
N THR A 706 33.02 -16.47 7.13
CA THR A 706 33.17 -17.86 7.56
C THR A 706 33.81 -18.73 6.46
N THR A 707 34.42 -19.84 6.89
CA THR A 707 34.91 -20.92 6.04
C THR A 707 34.22 -22.21 6.46
N PRO A 708 33.57 -22.95 5.53
CA PRO A 708 32.99 -24.24 5.83
C PRO A 708 34.05 -25.26 6.26
N MET A 709 33.84 -25.88 7.41
CA MET A 709 34.73 -26.89 7.96
C MET A 709 33.98 -28.16 8.37
N VAL A 710 34.65 -29.30 8.21
CA VAL A 710 34.23 -30.60 8.74
C VAL A 710 35.34 -31.12 9.64
N ASN A 711 35.02 -31.40 10.91
CA ASN A 711 36.01 -31.83 11.91
C ASN A 711 37.26 -30.93 11.92
N GLU A 712 37.05 -29.60 11.95
CA GLU A 712 38.11 -28.57 11.96
C GLU A 712 38.98 -28.49 10.69
N ASN A 713 38.64 -29.23 9.64
CA ASN A 713 39.33 -29.16 8.36
C ASN A 713 38.49 -28.40 7.32
N PRO A 714 39.06 -27.42 6.60
CA PRO A 714 38.35 -26.71 5.53
C PRO A 714 37.87 -27.65 4.42
N VAL A 715 36.66 -27.42 3.93
CA VAL A 715 36.13 -28.15 2.77
C VAL A 715 36.84 -27.64 1.49
N PRO A 716 37.55 -28.50 0.74
CA PRO A 716 38.30 -28.07 -0.44
C PRO A 716 37.37 -27.82 -1.65
N ASP A 717 37.88 -27.05 -2.62
CA ASP A 717 37.30 -26.90 -3.97
C ASP A 717 35.86 -26.34 -4.05
N LEU A 718 35.46 -25.49 -3.08
CA LEU A 718 34.15 -24.83 -3.09
C LEU A 718 34.13 -23.53 -3.91
N PRO A 719 32.98 -23.18 -4.55
CA PRO A 719 32.76 -21.85 -5.10
C PRO A 719 32.66 -20.79 -3.99
N ALA A 720 32.71 -19.50 -4.36
CA ALA A 720 32.43 -18.43 -3.41
C ALA A 720 30.99 -18.56 -2.89
N LEU A 721 30.85 -18.71 -1.57
CA LEU A 721 29.55 -18.94 -0.96
C LEU A 721 28.74 -17.66 -0.79
N ASP A 722 27.43 -17.79 -0.98
CA ASP A 722 26.42 -16.76 -0.80
C ASP A 722 25.10 -17.38 -0.28
N LEU A 723 24.02 -16.59 -0.25
CA LEU A 723 22.71 -17.07 0.23
C LEU A 723 21.99 -18.00 -0.76
N ASP A 724 22.58 -18.30 -1.91
CA ASP A 724 22.00 -19.08 -3.01
C ASP A 724 22.70 -20.39 -3.31
N ASN A 725 23.82 -20.65 -2.65
CA ASN A 725 24.60 -21.87 -2.88
C ASN A 725 25.11 -22.53 -1.60
N LEU A 726 24.64 -22.09 -0.43
CA LEU A 726 24.96 -22.67 0.89
C LEU A 726 24.53 -24.14 1.04
N ASP A 727 23.41 -24.53 0.44
CA ASP A 727 22.86 -25.88 0.44
C ASP A 727 23.75 -26.91 -0.28
N LEU A 728 24.66 -26.47 -1.16
CA LEU A 728 25.71 -27.33 -1.73
C LEU A 728 26.55 -28.01 -0.64
N LEU A 729 26.68 -27.38 0.53
CA LEU A 729 27.43 -27.92 1.65
C LEU A 729 26.78 -29.15 2.28
N ASN A 730 25.48 -29.37 2.02
CA ASN A 730 24.74 -30.50 2.58
C ASN A 730 25.24 -31.85 2.04
N ASP A 731 25.83 -31.87 0.84
CA ASP A 731 26.23 -33.09 0.11
C ASP A 731 27.72 -33.45 0.29
N VAL A 732 28.51 -32.65 1.02
CA VAL A 732 29.97 -32.75 1.07
C VAL A 732 30.48 -34.05 1.73
N ASP A 733 29.83 -34.53 2.79
CA ASP A 733 30.32 -35.69 3.56
C ASP A 733 29.22 -36.68 3.98
N GLY A 734 27.93 -36.33 3.86
CA GLY A 734 26.77 -37.19 4.15
C GLY A 734 26.68 -37.80 5.57
N LYS A 735 27.72 -37.65 6.39
CA LYS A 735 27.88 -38.24 7.73
C LYS A 735 28.20 -37.21 8.82
N HIS A 736 28.93 -36.15 8.48
CA HIS A 736 29.32 -35.11 9.43
C HIS A 736 28.68 -33.78 9.06
N VAL A 737 28.36 -32.99 10.09
CA VAL A 737 27.70 -31.68 9.94
C VAL A 737 28.77 -30.64 9.59
N VAL A 738 28.54 -29.85 8.54
CA VAL A 738 29.42 -28.76 8.14
C VAL A 738 29.21 -27.56 9.07
N ALA A 739 30.29 -26.95 9.56
CA ALA A 739 30.28 -25.75 10.38
C ALA A 739 30.78 -24.55 9.58
N LEU A 740 30.06 -23.43 9.62
CA LEU A 740 30.52 -22.15 9.07
C LEU A 740 31.46 -21.47 10.07
N THR A 741 32.68 -21.99 10.18
CA THR A 741 33.68 -21.54 11.15
C THR A 741 34.20 -20.15 10.80
N SER A 742 34.29 -19.25 11.78
CA SER A 742 34.84 -17.90 11.65
C SER A 742 36.26 -17.91 11.04
N ASN A 743 36.51 -16.98 10.12
CA ASN A 743 37.83 -16.75 9.55
C ASN A 743 38.79 -16.04 10.52
N ASP A 744 38.23 -15.33 11.50
CA ASP A 744 38.95 -14.54 12.50
C ASP A 744 38.90 -15.24 13.88
N ASP A 745 39.86 -14.93 14.76
CA ASP A 745 39.80 -15.41 16.15
C ASP A 745 38.67 -14.67 16.91
N VAL A 746 37.63 -15.41 17.27
CA VAL A 746 36.44 -14.90 17.96
C VAL A 746 36.76 -14.36 19.35
N THR A 747 37.90 -14.74 19.94
CA THR A 747 38.32 -14.23 21.25
C THR A 747 38.81 -12.77 21.19
N ASP A 748 39.21 -12.31 20.01
CA ASP A 748 39.59 -10.91 19.75
C ASP A 748 38.37 -10.01 19.46
N LEU A 749 37.17 -10.59 19.34
CA LEU A 749 35.91 -9.91 19.02
C LEU A 749 36.03 -8.95 17.82
N PRO A 750 36.25 -9.47 16.61
CA PRO A 750 36.37 -8.65 15.40
C PRO A 750 35.10 -7.82 15.12
N ALA A 751 35.28 -6.69 14.43
CA ALA A 751 34.25 -5.67 14.27
C ALA A 751 32.91 -6.18 13.68
N TRP A 752 32.95 -7.20 12.81
CA TRP A 752 31.77 -7.73 12.15
C TRP A 752 30.84 -8.53 13.08
N LEU A 753 31.33 -8.99 14.23
CA LEU A 753 30.52 -9.69 15.23
C LEU A 753 29.54 -8.74 15.95
N TYR A 754 29.86 -7.45 16.03
CA TYR A 754 29.03 -6.47 16.74
C TYR A 754 27.76 -6.05 15.98
N GLY A 755 27.65 -6.37 14.69
CA GLY A 755 26.49 -5.99 13.86
C GLY A 755 26.33 -4.48 13.65
N GLU A 756 25.12 -4.05 13.27
CA GLU A 756 24.77 -2.65 13.04
C GLU A 756 23.80 -2.14 14.11
N THR A 757 24.10 -0.99 14.71
CA THR A 757 23.17 -0.33 15.64
C THR A 757 22.07 0.38 14.85
N PRO A 758 20.77 0.14 15.15
CA PRO A 758 19.67 0.86 14.51
C PRO A 758 19.77 2.37 14.69
N GLY A 759 19.39 3.13 13.66
CA GLY A 759 19.30 4.59 13.73
C GLY A 759 18.14 5.08 14.63
N GLU A 760 17.97 6.39 14.76
CA GLU A 760 16.87 7.01 15.55
C GLU A 760 15.47 6.60 15.06
N THR A 761 15.34 6.17 13.80
CA THR A 761 14.08 5.67 13.22
C THR A 761 13.87 4.17 13.41
N GLY A 762 14.82 3.47 14.07
CA GLY A 762 14.84 2.02 14.22
C GLY A 762 15.28 1.24 12.99
N TRP A 763 15.86 1.91 11.98
CA TRP A 763 16.28 1.28 10.71
C TRP A 763 17.75 0.87 10.71
N LEU A 764 18.06 -0.21 10.00
CA LEU A 764 19.41 -0.59 9.61
C LEU A 764 19.68 -0.06 8.20
N SER A 765 20.82 0.62 8.01
CA SER A 765 21.14 1.27 6.72
C SER A 765 21.95 0.38 5.80
N ASN A 766 22.80 -0.50 6.37
CA ASN A 766 23.78 -1.27 5.62
C ASN A 766 23.66 -2.79 5.86
N ALA A 767 22.77 -3.24 6.75
CA ALA A 767 22.57 -4.64 7.09
C ALA A 767 21.13 -5.13 6.83
N THR A 768 21.02 -6.35 6.30
CA THR A 768 19.77 -7.11 6.22
C THR A 768 19.82 -8.24 7.24
N ALA A 769 19.29 -7.96 8.44
CA ALA A 769 19.38 -8.83 9.60
C ALA A 769 18.10 -9.64 9.90
N CYS A 770 17.08 -9.52 9.04
CA CYS A 770 15.80 -10.18 9.22
C CYS A 770 15.39 -11.00 7.99
N ALA A 771 14.81 -12.18 8.23
CA ALA A 771 14.11 -12.96 7.22
C ALA A 771 12.67 -13.22 7.67
N VAL A 772 11.70 -12.82 6.85
CA VAL A 772 10.27 -13.02 7.09
C VAL A 772 9.80 -14.18 6.22
N ILE A 773 9.29 -15.23 6.85
CA ILE A 773 8.79 -16.43 6.17
C ILE A 773 7.30 -16.59 6.46
N ILE A 774 6.49 -16.55 5.41
CA ILE A 774 5.03 -16.75 5.47
C ILE A 774 4.73 -18.21 5.17
N VAL A 775 3.95 -18.86 6.03
CA VAL A 775 3.57 -20.26 5.92
C VAL A 775 2.05 -20.38 5.92
N GLU A 776 1.48 -20.71 4.77
CA GLU A 776 0.02 -20.86 4.62
C GLU A 776 -0.43 -22.28 4.99
N GLN A 777 -0.68 -22.53 6.28
CA GLN A 777 -1.09 -23.85 6.79
C GLN A 777 -2.43 -24.32 6.21
N SER A 778 -3.36 -23.38 6.02
CA SER A 778 -4.67 -23.61 5.41
C SER A 778 -5.23 -22.30 4.86
N PRO A 779 -6.36 -22.33 4.11
CA PRO A 779 -7.03 -21.11 3.68
C PRO A 779 -7.43 -20.16 4.83
N ARG A 780 -7.52 -20.66 6.06
CA ARG A 780 -7.87 -19.86 7.26
C ARG A 780 -6.66 -19.49 8.11
N ASP A 781 -5.72 -20.41 8.30
CA ASP A 781 -4.60 -20.26 9.22
C ASP A 781 -3.29 -19.97 8.46
N VAL A 782 -2.66 -18.84 8.76
CA VAL A 782 -1.37 -18.41 8.20
C VAL A 782 -0.43 -18.09 9.35
N ASP A 783 0.76 -18.70 9.34
CA ASP A 783 1.82 -18.41 10.31
C ASP A 783 2.87 -17.53 9.66
N VAL A 784 3.25 -16.43 10.32
CA VAL A 784 4.31 -15.54 9.86
C VAL A 784 5.45 -15.58 10.85
N PHE A 785 6.61 -16.03 10.38
CA PHE A 785 7.84 -16.10 11.16
C PHE A 785 8.71 -14.87 10.86
N TYR A 786 9.17 -14.22 11.92
CA TYR A 786 10.12 -13.10 11.86
C TYR A 786 11.43 -13.59 12.46
N PHE A 787 12.39 -13.99 11.62
CA PHE A 787 13.71 -14.42 12.06
C PHE A 787 14.64 -13.21 12.20
N TYR A 788 15.37 -13.13 13.31
CA TYR A 788 16.36 -12.13 13.63
C TYR A 788 17.72 -12.80 13.68
N PHE A 789 18.70 -12.19 13.03
CA PHE A 789 20.05 -12.74 12.94
C PHE A 789 21.07 -11.86 13.65
N TYR A 790 21.91 -12.50 14.47
CA TYR A 790 23.06 -11.89 15.12
C TYR A 790 24.31 -12.69 14.76
N SER A 791 25.43 -12.02 14.48
CA SER A 791 26.67 -12.71 14.13
C SER A 791 27.36 -13.37 15.33
N TYR A 792 26.99 -12.99 16.55
CA TYR A 792 27.61 -13.49 17.77
C TYR A 792 26.68 -13.43 18.95
N ASP A 793 26.47 -14.56 19.61
CA ASP A 793 25.85 -14.67 20.91
C ASP A 793 26.95 -14.79 21.96
N ARG A 794 26.92 -13.91 22.95
CA ARG A 794 27.91 -13.88 24.03
C ARG A 794 27.51 -14.81 25.17
N GLY A 795 26.27 -15.27 25.24
CA GLY A 795 25.77 -16.19 26.23
C GLY A 795 25.62 -15.57 27.61
N ALA A 796 25.06 -16.36 28.53
CA ALA A 796 24.79 -15.89 29.89
C ALA A 796 26.08 -15.68 30.68
N ASN A 797 26.11 -14.61 31.47
CA ASN A 797 27.20 -14.33 32.38
C ASN A 797 27.07 -15.18 33.66
N ILE A 798 28.18 -15.70 34.18
CA ILE A 798 28.17 -16.57 35.37
C ILE A 798 27.58 -15.90 36.63
N SER A 799 27.54 -14.57 36.66
CA SER A 799 26.90 -13.77 37.71
C SER A 799 25.36 -13.79 37.67
N GLN A 800 24.77 -14.24 36.56
CA GLN A 800 23.34 -14.28 36.26
C GLN A 800 22.67 -15.60 36.69
N VAL A 801 23.20 -16.24 37.74
CA VAL A 801 22.71 -17.53 38.26
C VAL A 801 21.97 -17.29 39.59
N LEU A 802 20.79 -17.90 39.77
CA LEU A 802 20.00 -17.82 41.00
C LEU A 802 20.68 -18.52 42.20
N GLU A 803 20.41 -18.03 43.42
CA GLU A 803 20.77 -18.70 44.68
C GLU A 803 19.99 -20.02 44.84
N PRO A 804 20.60 -21.14 45.31
CA PRO A 804 21.91 -21.26 45.98
C PRO A 804 23.09 -21.51 45.03
N LEU A 805 22.83 -21.70 43.73
CA LEU A 805 23.83 -22.18 42.78
C LEU A 805 24.91 -21.11 42.50
N LYS A 806 24.57 -19.83 42.69
CA LYS A 806 25.52 -18.71 42.74
C LYS A 806 26.66 -18.93 43.74
N SER A 807 26.39 -19.53 44.91
CA SER A 807 27.42 -19.81 45.93
C SER A 807 28.42 -20.91 45.51
N PHE A 808 27.99 -21.87 44.69
CA PHE A 808 28.85 -22.89 44.10
C PHE A 808 29.69 -22.34 42.93
N ALA A 809 29.32 -21.17 42.39
CA ALA A 809 30.03 -20.47 41.33
C ALA A 809 31.09 -19.46 41.84
N MET A 810 31.18 -19.19 43.16
CA MET A 810 32.04 -18.16 43.79
C MET A 810 33.58 -18.36 43.66
N GLY A 811 34.05 -19.32 42.86
CA GLY A 811 35.46 -19.52 42.54
C GLY A 811 35.82 -19.23 41.07
N MET A 812 34.86 -18.77 40.27
CA MET A 812 35.05 -18.46 38.85
C MET A 812 35.36 -16.97 38.65
N ALA A 813 36.07 -16.63 37.57
CA ALA A 813 36.42 -15.23 37.29
C ALA A 813 35.14 -14.41 37.04
N ASP A 814 34.93 -13.37 37.86
CA ASP A 814 33.83 -12.43 37.71
C ASP A 814 33.81 -11.85 36.29
N GLY A 815 32.63 -11.82 35.67
CA GLY A 815 32.43 -11.22 34.34
C GLY A 815 32.60 -12.18 33.14
N MET A 816 32.88 -13.47 33.36
CA MET A 816 32.98 -14.45 32.27
C MET A 816 31.60 -14.93 31.81
N HIS A 817 31.45 -15.03 30.49
CA HIS A 817 30.25 -15.57 29.85
C HIS A 817 30.44 -17.02 29.40
N TYR A 818 29.33 -17.77 29.37
CA TYR A 818 29.28 -19.17 28.99
C TYR A 818 28.16 -19.41 27.98
N GLY A 819 28.36 -20.38 27.09
CA GLY A 819 27.46 -20.61 25.96
C GLY A 819 27.68 -19.65 24.78
N CYS A 820 28.83 -18.95 24.74
CA CYS A 820 29.17 -18.07 23.63
C CYS A 820 29.25 -18.86 22.32
N HIS A 821 28.71 -18.32 21.24
CA HIS A 821 28.79 -18.96 19.94
C HIS A 821 28.70 -17.95 18.79
N VAL A 822 29.32 -18.27 17.67
CA VAL A 822 29.23 -17.50 16.43
C VAL A 822 27.91 -17.86 15.75
N GLY A 823 27.23 -16.87 15.19
CA GLY A 823 25.94 -16.98 14.54
C GLY A 823 24.80 -17.24 15.53
N ASP A 824 23.69 -16.54 15.39
CA ASP A 824 22.55 -16.72 16.28
C ASP A 824 21.24 -16.38 15.56
N TRP A 825 20.25 -17.27 15.72
CA TRP A 825 18.95 -17.22 15.06
C TRP A 825 17.84 -17.22 16.11
N GLU A 826 17.29 -16.05 16.33
CA GLU A 826 16.13 -15.81 17.17
C GLU A 826 14.90 -15.52 16.32
N HIS A 827 13.68 -15.74 16.85
CA HIS A 827 12.48 -15.49 16.08
C HIS A 827 11.20 -15.26 16.90
N ASN A 828 10.26 -14.56 16.27
CA ASN A 828 8.87 -14.59 16.67
C ASN A 828 8.02 -15.28 15.61
N MET A 829 6.91 -15.90 16.03
CA MET A 829 5.89 -16.38 15.10
C MET A 829 4.55 -15.78 15.49
N VAL A 830 3.86 -15.15 14.54
CA VAL A 830 2.50 -14.65 14.72
C VAL A 830 1.56 -15.52 13.91
N ARG A 831 0.54 -16.08 14.56
CA ARG A 831 -0.49 -16.87 13.90
C ARG A 831 -1.69 -16.00 13.56
N PHE A 832 -2.04 -15.99 12.29
CA PHE A 832 -3.25 -15.37 11.78
C PHE A 832 -4.31 -16.43 11.51
N ARG A 833 -5.53 -16.23 12.01
CA ARG A 833 -6.72 -16.99 11.63
C ARG A 833 -7.72 -16.04 11.00
N ASP A 834 -8.14 -16.31 9.78
CA ASP A 834 -9.04 -15.46 9.00
C ASP A 834 -8.55 -13.99 8.92
N GLY A 835 -7.22 -13.82 8.81
CA GLY A 835 -6.56 -12.50 8.76
C GLY A 835 -6.49 -11.75 10.09
N LYS A 836 -6.92 -12.34 11.22
CA LYS A 836 -6.72 -11.80 12.57
C LYS A 836 -5.55 -12.45 13.25
N PRO A 837 -4.62 -11.71 13.87
CA PRO A 837 -3.63 -12.33 14.74
C PRO A 837 -4.36 -12.93 15.95
N THR A 838 -4.08 -14.19 16.24
CA THR A 838 -4.71 -14.97 17.32
C THR A 838 -3.74 -15.23 18.47
N GLY A 839 -2.45 -15.25 18.18
CA GLY A 839 -1.41 -15.33 19.18
C GLY A 839 -0.02 -15.17 18.59
N ILE A 840 0.95 -15.06 19.48
CA ILE A 840 2.35 -14.86 19.16
C ILE A 840 3.21 -15.81 19.99
N TYR A 841 4.25 -16.33 19.37
CA TYR A 841 5.31 -17.11 19.99
C TYR A 841 6.60 -16.27 20.05
N TYR A 842 7.27 -16.32 21.20
CA TYR A 842 8.58 -15.72 21.47
C TYR A 842 9.61 -16.83 21.67
N SER A 843 10.64 -16.87 20.82
CA SER A 843 11.77 -17.79 20.98
C SER A 843 12.59 -17.45 22.23
N GLN A 844 12.92 -18.46 23.02
CA GLN A 844 13.77 -18.34 24.20
C GLN A 844 14.68 -19.56 24.26
N HIS A 845 15.91 -19.41 23.75
CA HIS A 845 16.92 -20.47 23.71
C HIS A 845 16.39 -21.75 23.03
N SER A 846 16.37 -22.88 23.74
CA SER A 846 15.86 -24.17 23.24
C SER A 846 14.32 -24.29 23.18
N SER A 847 13.59 -23.30 23.72
CA SER A 847 12.13 -23.30 23.78
C SER A 847 11.56 -21.89 23.57
N GLY A 848 10.50 -21.53 24.28
CA GLY A 848 9.86 -20.23 24.14
C GLY A 848 8.60 -20.08 24.98
N ALA A 849 7.96 -18.92 24.83
CA ALA A 849 6.68 -18.62 25.43
C ALA A 849 5.68 -18.21 24.35
N ALA A 850 4.41 -18.56 24.52
CA ALA A 850 3.35 -18.15 23.62
C ALA A 850 2.24 -17.44 24.39
N TYR A 851 1.66 -16.43 23.75
CA TYR A 851 0.60 -15.61 24.31
C TYR A 851 -0.55 -15.50 23.31
N GLU A 852 -1.78 -15.47 23.81
CA GLU A 852 -2.93 -15.08 22.99
C GLU A 852 -2.81 -13.60 22.64
N TRP A 853 -3.35 -13.20 21.49
CA TRP A 853 -3.19 -11.81 21.03
C TRP A 853 -3.88 -10.76 21.91
N ASN A 854 -4.84 -11.19 22.73
CA ASN A 854 -5.57 -10.37 23.71
C ASN A 854 -5.06 -10.55 25.14
N ASP A 855 -3.92 -11.24 25.34
CA ASP A 855 -3.34 -11.46 26.66
C ASP A 855 -2.92 -10.12 27.28
N THR A 856 -3.25 -9.92 28.56
CA THR A 856 -2.91 -8.69 29.31
C THR A 856 -1.41 -8.48 29.49
N HIS A 857 -0.60 -9.53 29.35
CA HIS A 857 0.86 -9.45 29.43
C HIS A 857 1.51 -9.02 28.12
N LEU A 858 0.80 -9.10 26.98
CA LEU A 858 1.31 -8.72 25.68
C LEU A 858 1.27 -7.21 25.48
N SER A 859 2.44 -6.58 25.42
CA SER A 859 2.55 -5.14 25.14
C SER A 859 2.56 -4.90 23.63
N LEU A 860 1.72 -3.98 23.17
CA LEU A 860 1.61 -3.61 21.76
C LEU A 860 1.92 -2.11 21.62
N GLU A 861 2.79 -1.76 20.68
CA GLU A 861 3.03 -0.37 20.25
C GLU A 861 2.46 -0.22 18.83
N ASP A 862 1.54 0.70 18.59
CA ASP A 862 0.84 0.82 17.30
C ASP A 862 0.22 -0.50 16.76
N GLN A 863 -0.20 -1.40 17.66
CA GLN A 863 -0.71 -2.74 17.33
C GLN A 863 0.33 -3.73 16.79
N ARG A 864 1.61 -3.34 16.86
CA ARG A 864 2.78 -4.19 16.66
C ARG A 864 3.19 -4.79 18.00
N PRO A 865 3.42 -6.11 18.09
CA PRO A 865 3.87 -6.71 19.33
C PRO A 865 5.28 -6.25 19.67
N LEU A 866 5.48 -5.82 20.91
CA LEU A 866 6.78 -5.48 21.44
C LEU A 866 7.54 -6.76 21.83
N VAL A 867 8.82 -6.76 21.49
CA VAL A 867 9.76 -7.83 21.79
C VAL A 867 10.94 -7.20 22.50
N TYR A 868 11.36 -7.79 23.62
CA TYR A 868 12.53 -7.34 24.37
C TYR A 868 13.61 -8.41 24.22
N SER A 869 14.70 -8.06 23.55
CA SER A 869 15.84 -8.97 23.34
C SER A 869 16.78 -8.91 24.54
N ALA A 870 17.17 -10.08 25.03
CA ALA A 870 18.01 -10.21 26.22
C ALA A 870 19.48 -9.84 25.98
N TYR A 871 20.14 -9.34 27.03
CA TYR A 871 21.56 -9.00 27.02
C TYR A 871 22.45 -10.21 26.76
N GLY A 872 23.08 -10.24 25.60
CA GLY A 872 24.10 -11.20 25.19
C GLY A 872 23.57 -12.55 24.69
N SER A 873 22.43 -13.01 25.19
CA SER A 873 21.75 -14.24 24.75
C SER A 873 20.69 -14.01 23.67
N HIS A 874 20.30 -12.76 23.44
CA HIS A 874 19.28 -12.29 22.49
C HIS A 874 17.88 -12.90 22.58
N ALA A 875 17.64 -13.83 23.50
CA ALA A 875 16.36 -14.46 23.73
C ALA A 875 15.24 -13.42 23.84
N ASN A 876 14.09 -13.75 23.26
CA ASN A 876 12.99 -12.81 23.06
C ASN A 876 11.95 -12.92 24.18
N PHE A 877 11.64 -11.78 24.80
CA PHE A 877 10.67 -11.70 25.90
C PHE A 877 9.57 -10.68 25.64
N VAL A 878 8.45 -10.86 26.33
CA VAL A 878 7.24 -10.04 26.18
C VAL A 878 7.30 -8.74 26.99
N SER A 879 8.17 -8.67 28.00
CA SER A 879 8.33 -7.52 28.90
C SER A 879 9.80 -7.31 29.27
N PRO A 880 10.20 -6.09 29.69
CA PRO A 880 11.53 -5.87 30.26
C PRO A 880 11.64 -6.51 31.65
N GLY A 881 12.87 -6.62 32.14
CA GLY A 881 13.21 -7.14 33.47
C GLY A 881 13.93 -8.49 33.45
N ASP A 882 13.92 -9.14 34.60
CA ASP A 882 14.65 -10.37 34.87
C ASP A 882 13.76 -11.59 34.52
N HIS A 883 14.20 -12.41 33.58
CA HIS A 883 13.49 -13.61 33.14
C HIS A 883 14.30 -14.86 33.46
N VAL A 884 13.72 -15.77 34.23
CA VAL A 884 14.40 -17.00 34.63
C VAL A 884 14.33 -18.05 33.51
N HIS A 885 15.48 -18.36 32.93
CA HIS A 885 15.67 -19.40 31.92
C HIS A 885 16.32 -20.68 32.52
N ASP A 886 15.96 -21.85 31.97
CA ASP A 886 16.53 -23.17 32.32
C ASP A 886 16.69 -23.46 33.82
N SER A 887 15.71 -23.00 34.61
CA SER A 887 15.58 -23.19 36.06
C SER A 887 16.55 -22.39 36.94
N VAL A 888 17.61 -21.76 36.40
CA VAL A 888 18.65 -21.09 37.21
C VAL A 888 19.28 -19.86 36.57
N LEU A 889 19.33 -19.76 35.24
CA LEU A 889 19.93 -18.61 34.56
C LEU A 889 18.91 -17.49 34.46
N VAL A 890 19.35 -16.24 34.50
CA VAL A 890 18.50 -15.05 34.40
C VAL A 890 18.91 -14.27 33.16
N ASP A 891 17.99 -14.13 32.23
CA ASP A 891 18.10 -13.20 31.12
C ASP A 891 17.61 -11.82 31.57
N TYR A 892 18.29 -10.77 31.14
CA TYR A 892 17.95 -9.39 31.45
C TYR A 892 17.59 -8.68 30.16
N CYS A 893 16.45 -8.00 30.14
CA CYS A 893 15.95 -7.26 28.99
C CYS A 893 15.55 -5.86 29.44
N ASP A 894 15.82 -4.84 28.63
CA ASP A 894 15.39 -3.46 28.87
C ASP A 894 14.92 -2.78 27.56
N ASP A 895 14.39 -1.56 27.69
CA ASP A 895 13.93 -0.71 26.60
C ASP A 895 15.06 0.19 26.07
N GLY A 896 16.14 -0.43 25.60
CA GLY A 896 17.32 0.26 25.07
C GLY A 896 17.09 0.96 23.72
N GLN A 897 17.49 0.33 22.62
CA GLN A 897 17.35 0.89 21.27
C GLN A 897 16.25 0.14 20.51
N LEU A 898 15.25 0.87 20.02
CA LEU A 898 14.19 0.29 19.20
C LEU A 898 14.71 -0.06 17.80
N TRP A 899 14.41 -1.26 17.36
CA TRP A 899 14.69 -1.79 16.03
C TRP A 899 13.40 -2.21 15.35
N ASP A 900 13.26 -1.85 14.07
CA ASP A 900 12.20 -2.34 13.19
C ASP A 900 12.76 -3.41 12.23
N PRO A 901 12.53 -4.71 12.50
CA PRO A 901 13.11 -5.79 11.70
C PRO A 901 12.65 -5.81 10.25
N VAL A 902 11.40 -5.37 9.98
CA VAL A 902 10.84 -5.41 8.62
C VAL A 902 11.25 -4.21 7.76
N SER A 903 12.01 -3.26 8.31
CA SER A 903 12.57 -2.13 7.56
C SER A 903 13.67 -2.57 6.58
N SER A 904 14.38 -3.66 6.89
CA SER A 904 15.44 -4.26 6.07
C SER A 904 15.40 -5.78 6.26
N ALA A 905 14.52 -6.45 5.49
CA ALA A 905 14.29 -7.89 5.58
C ALA A 905 14.20 -8.56 4.21
N TYR A 906 14.58 -9.84 4.18
CA TYR A 906 14.21 -10.75 3.09
C TYR A 906 12.81 -11.31 3.33
N PHE A 907 11.98 -11.39 2.29
CA PHE A 907 10.60 -11.87 2.39
C PHE A 907 10.38 -13.11 1.54
N TYR A 908 9.85 -14.16 2.15
CA TYR A 908 9.61 -15.45 1.52
C TYR A 908 8.23 -16.00 1.83
N HIS A 909 7.72 -16.80 0.90
CA HIS A 909 6.58 -17.68 1.07
C HIS A 909 7.08 -19.12 1.10
N MET A 910 6.55 -19.95 2.01
CA MET A 910 6.87 -21.37 2.11
C MET A 910 5.60 -22.21 1.96
N ASP A 911 5.62 -23.17 1.03
CA ASP A 911 4.58 -24.17 0.92
C ASP A 911 4.77 -25.26 2.00
N PRO A 912 3.79 -25.47 2.91
CA PRO A 912 3.92 -26.44 3.99
C PRO A 912 3.92 -27.90 3.53
N ILE A 913 3.48 -28.20 2.29
CA ILE A 913 3.43 -29.57 1.75
C ILE A 913 4.74 -29.92 1.06
N SER A 914 5.16 -29.10 0.10
CA SER A 914 6.41 -29.32 -0.64
C SER A 914 7.67 -28.89 0.13
N PHE A 915 7.52 -28.06 1.17
CA PHE A 915 8.61 -27.39 1.87
C PHE A 915 9.45 -26.46 0.97
N GLU A 916 8.90 -26.05 -0.18
CA GLU A 916 9.54 -25.13 -1.11
C GLU A 916 9.40 -23.68 -0.62
N LEU A 917 10.53 -22.97 -0.59
CA LEU A 917 10.66 -21.55 -0.24
C LEU A 917 10.80 -20.70 -1.52
N THR A 918 9.93 -19.70 -1.67
CA THR A 918 9.90 -18.76 -2.79
C THR A 918 10.08 -17.33 -2.29
N ARG A 919 10.96 -16.55 -2.92
CA ARG A 919 11.18 -15.14 -2.59
C ARG A 919 10.05 -14.26 -3.14
N LEU A 920 9.55 -13.32 -2.33
CA LEU A 920 8.41 -12.48 -2.69
C LEU A 920 8.78 -11.20 -3.46
N PHE A 921 10.02 -10.71 -3.32
CA PHE A 921 10.49 -9.48 -3.97
C PHE A 921 11.88 -9.71 -4.61
N HIS A 922 11.98 -9.68 -5.95
CA HIS A 922 13.25 -9.79 -6.68
C HIS A 922 13.89 -8.40 -6.90
N PRO A 923 15.23 -8.26 -6.81
CA PRO A 923 15.94 -7.06 -7.27
C PRO A 923 15.86 -6.93 -8.81
N GLU A 924 15.84 -5.71 -9.35
CA GLU A 924 15.66 -5.42 -10.80
C GLU A 924 16.91 -5.71 -11.67
N SER A 925 17.56 -6.88 -11.55
CA SER A 925 18.74 -7.22 -12.36
C SER A 925 18.41 -8.25 -13.43
N THR A 926 18.22 -7.78 -14.68
CA THR A 926 18.00 -8.58 -15.90
C THR A 926 19.21 -9.41 -16.35
N SER A 927 19.98 -10.00 -15.43
CA SER A 927 21.02 -10.97 -15.75
C SER A 927 20.46 -12.39 -15.60
N PRO A 928 20.63 -13.29 -16.58
CA PRO A 928 20.29 -14.69 -16.41
C PRO A 928 21.23 -15.29 -15.36
N GLY A 929 20.74 -15.37 -14.12
CA GLY A 929 21.50 -15.66 -12.91
C GLY A 929 21.04 -14.91 -11.65
N ASP A 930 20.05 -14.01 -11.75
CA ASP A 930 19.43 -13.39 -10.56
C ASP A 930 18.79 -14.47 -9.68
N SER A 931 19.31 -14.56 -8.47
CA SER A 931 19.18 -15.72 -7.61
C SER A 931 18.16 -15.45 -6.49
N ASP A 932 17.35 -16.45 -6.16
CA ASP A 932 16.19 -16.29 -5.26
C ASP A 932 16.57 -16.10 -3.79
N LEU A 933 17.86 -16.14 -3.43
CA LEU A 933 18.40 -16.11 -2.07
C LEU A 933 17.68 -17.08 -1.15
N THR A 934 17.44 -18.30 -1.59
CA THR A 934 16.68 -19.32 -0.84
C THR A 934 17.57 -20.38 -0.19
N SER A 935 18.77 -20.59 -0.70
CA SER A 935 19.66 -21.68 -0.28
C SER A 935 20.08 -21.61 1.20
N PHE A 936 20.24 -20.39 1.75
CA PHE A 936 20.54 -20.21 3.18
C PHE A 936 19.53 -20.91 4.11
N PHE A 937 18.26 -21.02 3.69
CA PHE A 937 17.22 -21.69 4.45
C PHE A 937 17.43 -23.21 4.49
N TYR A 938 17.89 -23.82 3.39
CA TYR A 938 18.07 -25.27 3.25
C TYR A 938 19.41 -25.78 3.79
N PHE A 939 20.34 -24.90 4.15
CA PHE A 939 21.61 -25.30 4.75
C PHE A 939 21.39 -26.05 6.07
N ASN A 940 21.84 -27.31 6.11
CA ASN A 940 21.61 -28.23 7.23
C ASN A 940 22.71 -28.18 8.32
N GLY A 941 23.74 -27.37 8.08
CA GLY A 941 24.92 -27.24 8.92
C GLY A 941 24.76 -26.30 10.12
N ILE A 942 25.89 -26.04 10.77
CA ILE A 942 26.01 -25.13 11.91
C ILE A 942 26.38 -23.74 11.38
N TRP A 943 25.63 -22.73 11.80
CA TRP A 943 25.90 -21.32 11.54
C TRP A 943 26.89 -20.82 12.60
N GLY A 944 28.18 -21.01 12.35
CA GLY A 944 29.26 -20.63 13.25
C GLY A 944 30.26 -21.75 13.52
N ASP A 945 31.14 -21.52 14.48
CA ASP A 945 32.17 -22.47 14.89
C ASP A 945 31.56 -23.74 15.50
N ALA A 946 32.24 -24.88 15.32
CA ALA A 946 32.00 -26.06 16.13
C ALA A 946 32.55 -25.86 17.56
N GLN A 947 31.91 -26.48 18.56
CA GLN A 947 32.35 -26.41 19.95
C GLN A 947 33.83 -26.79 20.08
N TYR A 948 34.63 -25.91 20.67
CA TYR A 948 36.04 -26.16 20.92
C TYR A 948 36.27 -27.30 21.90
N ALA A 949 37.34 -28.07 21.66
CA ALA A 949 37.77 -29.17 22.51
C ALA A 949 38.14 -28.71 23.94
N ASP A 950 38.08 -29.63 24.90
CA ASP A 950 38.29 -29.32 26.32
C ASP A 950 39.72 -28.89 26.66
N ASP A 951 40.68 -29.28 25.81
CA ASP A 951 42.08 -28.93 25.86
C ASP A 951 42.43 -27.67 25.06
N ASP A 952 41.48 -27.09 24.31
CA ASP A 952 41.69 -25.82 23.60
C ASP A 952 41.94 -24.69 24.62
N PRO A 953 43.00 -23.86 24.45
CA PRO A 953 43.34 -22.79 25.39
C PRO A 953 42.24 -21.73 25.57
N ARG A 954 41.35 -21.57 24.58
CA ARG A 954 40.22 -20.65 24.61
C ARG A 954 39.02 -21.22 25.37
N GLN A 955 38.91 -22.56 25.43
CA GLN A 955 37.81 -23.25 26.08
C GLN A 955 37.95 -23.24 27.61
N ARG A 956 36.82 -23.03 28.30
CA ARG A 956 36.73 -23.13 29.77
C ARG A 956 35.45 -23.87 30.11
N THR A 957 35.55 -24.81 31.05
CA THR A 957 34.40 -25.61 31.50
C THR A 957 34.14 -25.37 32.97
N VAL A 958 32.87 -25.17 33.34
CA VAL A 958 32.45 -25.10 34.74
C VAL A 958 32.55 -26.49 35.37
N PRO A 959 33.42 -26.74 36.38
CA PRO A 959 33.74 -28.08 36.87
C PRO A 959 32.56 -28.89 37.42
N VAL A 960 31.52 -28.22 37.95
CA VAL A 960 30.37 -28.86 38.59
C VAL A 960 29.18 -29.05 37.63
N PHE A 961 29.01 -28.12 36.69
CA PHE A 961 27.84 -28.07 35.80
C PHE A 961 28.15 -28.47 34.35
N GLY A 962 29.43 -28.62 34.00
CA GLY A 962 29.85 -28.99 32.65
C GLY A 962 29.59 -27.92 31.59
N LEU A 963 29.18 -26.71 31.97
CA LEU A 963 28.90 -25.60 31.05
C LEU A 963 30.19 -25.14 30.36
N LYS A 964 30.16 -25.12 29.02
CA LYS A 964 31.28 -24.72 28.18
C LYS A 964 31.24 -23.22 27.92
N ARG A 965 32.41 -22.60 27.77
CA ARG A 965 32.51 -21.19 27.41
C ARG A 965 32.04 -21.00 25.98
N TYR A 966 32.66 -21.71 25.03
CA TYR A 966 32.27 -21.70 23.63
C TYR A 966 31.51 -22.97 23.30
N VAL A 967 30.34 -22.83 22.68
CA VAL A 967 29.50 -23.93 22.18
C VAL A 967 29.37 -23.83 20.67
N SER A 968 28.88 -24.90 20.04
CA SER A 968 28.61 -24.86 18.60
C SER A 968 27.53 -23.83 18.29
N GLY A 969 27.65 -23.14 17.16
CA GLY A 969 26.58 -22.29 16.63
C GLY A 969 25.26 -23.05 16.41
N PRO A 970 24.13 -22.34 16.24
CA PRO A 970 22.85 -22.96 15.99
C PRO A 970 22.74 -23.47 14.55
N ARG A 971 21.69 -24.25 14.31
CA ARG A 971 21.26 -24.56 12.94
C ARG A 971 20.31 -23.48 12.41
N GLY A 972 20.18 -23.42 11.09
CA GLY A 972 19.39 -22.41 10.40
C GLY A 972 17.87 -22.48 10.63
N PRO A 973 17.12 -21.53 10.04
CA PRO A 973 15.68 -21.38 10.28
C PRO A 973 14.83 -22.63 10.03
N ILE A 974 15.18 -23.48 9.06
CA ILE A 974 14.43 -24.70 8.72
C ILE A 974 14.24 -25.66 9.92
N PHE A 975 15.15 -25.63 10.89
CA PHE A 975 15.09 -26.48 12.10
C PHE A 975 14.21 -25.91 13.21
N LYS A 976 13.64 -24.70 13.05
CA LYS A 976 12.80 -24.06 14.06
C LYS A 976 11.33 -24.51 13.99
N GLY A 977 11.03 -25.55 13.21
CA GLY A 977 9.71 -26.18 13.12
C GLY A 977 8.64 -25.23 12.57
N LEU A 978 8.70 -24.91 11.27
CA LEU A 978 7.83 -23.90 10.65
C LEU A 978 6.40 -24.40 10.41
N VAL A 979 6.18 -25.72 10.42
CA VAL A 979 4.86 -26.34 10.27
C VAL A 979 4.40 -26.85 11.63
N ARG A 980 3.47 -26.14 12.28
CA ARG A 980 3.02 -26.39 13.67
C ARG A 980 1.51 -26.50 13.76
N LYS A 981 0.99 -27.37 14.63
CA LYS A 981 -0.45 -27.43 14.93
C LYS A 981 -0.91 -26.25 15.79
N GLY A 982 -0.04 -25.76 16.68
CA GLY A 982 -0.30 -24.63 17.57
C GLY A 982 0.76 -23.54 17.49
N LEU A 983 0.75 -22.62 18.46
CA LEU A 983 1.82 -21.61 18.59
C LEU A 983 3.17 -22.25 18.96
N PHE A 984 3.14 -23.32 19.76
CA PHE A 984 4.33 -24.07 20.15
C PHE A 984 4.76 -25.10 19.09
N PRO A 985 6.06 -25.44 19.02
CA PRO A 985 6.53 -26.59 18.25
C PRO A 985 5.88 -27.89 18.72
N ASP A 986 5.49 -28.76 17.79
CA ASP A 986 4.76 -30.00 18.08
C ASP A 986 5.59 -31.05 18.85
N ASN A 987 6.91 -31.04 18.68
CA ASN A 987 7.85 -31.96 19.33
C ASN A 987 8.88 -31.15 20.15
N PRO A 988 8.60 -30.85 21.43
CA PRO A 988 9.56 -30.15 22.27
C PRO A 988 10.77 -31.04 22.60
N GLU A 989 11.95 -30.45 22.72
CA GLU A 989 13.15 -31.18 23.12
C GLU A 989 13.00 -31.75 24.55
N PRO A 990 13.36 -33.02 24.79
CA PRO A 990 13.29 -33.62 26.12
C PRO A 990 14.34 -32.99 27.05
N LYS A 991 13.90 -32.47 28.20
CA LYS A 991 14.80 -31.92 29.23
C LYS A 991 15.79 -32.99 29.72
N LYS A 992 17.07 -32.64 29.79
CA LYS A 992 18.12 -33.52 30.31
C LYS A 992 17.89 -33.79 31.80
N PHE A 993 18.27 -34.98 32.29
CA PHE A 993 18.09 -35.38 33.69
C PHE A 993 18.62 -34.35 34.71
N ILE A 994 19.73 -33.68 34.38
CA ILE A 994 20.33 -32.63 35.22
C ILE A 994 19.41 -31.41 35.32
N GLN A 995 18.80 -30.95 34.22
CA GLN A 995 17.84 -29.83 34.24
C GLN A 995 16.60 -30.17 35.08
N LEU A 996 16.12 -31.42 35.02
CA LEU A 996 15.02 -31.91 35.86
C LEU A 996 15.40 -31.92 37.35
N ALA A 997 16.59 -32.41 37.69
CA ALA A 997 17.09 -32.44 39.07
C ALA A 997 17.29 -31.02 39.64
N VAL A 998 17.82 -30.12 38.83
CA VAL A 998 17.99 -28.69 39.17
C VAL A 998 16.64 -28.02 39.35
N GLY A 999 15.68 -28.25 38.46
CA GLY A 999 14.30 -27.75 38.60
C GLY A 999 13.64 -28.22 39.91
N PHE A 1000 13.83 -29.49 40.28
CA PHE A 1000 13.35 -30.04 41.54
C PHE A 1000 14.00 -29.36 42.75
N LEU A 1001 15.33 -29.16 42.72
CA LEU A 1001 16.07 -28.45 43.76
C LEU A 1001 15.58 -27.01 43.94
N MET A 1002 15.43 -26.28 42.83
CA MET A 1002 15.01 -24.87 42.83
C MET A 1002 13.56 -24.69 43.30
N SER A 1003 12.67 -25.65 43.00
CA SER A 1003 11.28 -25.63 43.52
C SER A 1003 11.22 -25.82 45.04
N TRP A 1004 12.13 -26.61 45.63
CA TRP A 1004 12.15 -26.91 47.07
C TRP A 1004 13.02 -25.93 47.86
N TYR A 1005 13.89 -25.16 47.19
CA TYR A 1005 14.83 -24.26 47.83
C TYR A 1005 14.17 -23.13 48.65
N PRO A 1006 13.18 -22.37 48.14
CA PRO A 1006 12.54 -21.29 48.87
C PRO A 1006 11.79 -21.75 50.12
N CYS A 1007 11.21 -22.94 50.10
CA CYS A 1007 10.30 -23.44 51.14
C CYS A 1007 10.98 -24.35 52.17
N CYS A 1008 11.92 -25.21 51.75
CA CYS A 1008 12.45 -26.30 52.56
C CYS A 1008 13.97 -26.27 52.74
N LEU A 1009 14.73 -25.67 51.82
CA LEU A 1009 16.20 -25.81 51.80
C LEU A 1009 16.98 -24.52 52.10
N ARG A 1010 16.29 -23.40 52.39
CA ARG A 1010 16.92 -22.12 52.75
C ARG A 1010 17.07 -21.94 54.27
N GLY A 1011 18.31 -21.81 54.75
CA GLY A 1011 18.64 -21.48 56.15
C GLY A 1011 18.30 -22.60 57.15
N TRP A 1012 17.84 -22.26 58.37
CA TRP A 1012 17.57 -23.24 59.44
C TRP A 1012 16.47 -24.26 59.07
N ARG A 1013 15.62 -23.94 58.09
CA ARG A 1013 14.58 -24.84 57.57
C ARG A 1013 15.16 -26.10 56.91
N PHE A 1014 16.37 -26.03 56.36
CA PHE A 1014 17.08 -27.18 55.78
C PHE A 1014 17.32 -28.28 56.83
N VAL A 1015 17.73 -27.89 58.04
CA VAL A 1015 17.98 -28.84 59.14
C VAL A 1015 16.67 -29.50 59.58
N VAL A 1016 15.58 -28.74 59.68
CA VAL A 1016 14.25 -29.26 60.01
C VAL A 1016 13.77 -30.23 58.94
N PHE A 1017 13.89 -29.86 57.67
CA PHE A 1017 13.52 -30.73 56.55
C PHE A 1017 14.30 -32.05 56.56
N LEU A 1018 15.62 -32.01 56.76
CA LEU A 1018 16.46 -33.20 56.82
C LEU A 1018 16.07 -34.11 58.00
N THR A 1019 15.74 -33.54 59.16
CA THR A 1019 15.27 -34.33 60.32
C THR A 1019 13.91 -34.99 60.08
N VAL A 1020 12.99 -34.32 59.36
CA VAL A 1020 11.68 -34.89 59.00
C VAL A 1020 11.85 -36.01 57.98
N VAL A 1021 12.69 -35.83 56.97
CA VAL A 1021 13.00 -36.88 55.98
C VAL A 1021 13.65 -38.08 56.67
N PHE A 1022 14.61 -37.87 57.57
CA PHE A 1022 15.22 -38.94 58.35
C PHE A 1022 14.19 -39.66 59.23
N ALA A 1023 13.28 -38.93 59.87
CA ALA A 1023 12.20 -39.50 60.67
C ALA A 1023 11.23 -40.32 59.80
N CYS A 1024 10.87 -39.84 58.60
CA CYS A 1024 10.04 -40.57 57.64
C CYS A 1024 10.72 -41.85 57.14
N ILE A 1025 12.03 -41.81 56.84
CA ILE A 1025 12.79 -43.00 56.44
C ILE A 1025 12.85 -44.00 57.61
N ILE A 1026 13.08 -43.53 58.83
CA ILE A 1026 13.06 -44.40 60.02
C ILE A 1026 11.66 -45.01 60.21
N LEU A 1027 10.58 -44.24 60.08
CA LEU A 1027 9.21 -44.73 60.17
C LEU A 1027 8.87 -45.72 59.05
N MET A 1028 9.39 -45.51 57.84
CA MET A 1028 9.23 -46.44 56.73
C MET A 1028 9.99 -47.74 57.00
N VAL A 1029 11.23 -47.68 57.48
CA VAL A 1029 12.03 -48.87 57.84
C VAL A 1029 11.40 -49.62 59.02
N VAL A 1030 10.87 -48.90 60.02
CA VAL A 1030 10.13 -49.49 61.14
C VAL A 1030 8.80 -50.08 60.66
N GLY A 1031 8.09 -49.42 59.76
CA GLY A 1031 6.85 -49.91 59.15
C GLY A 1031 7.07 -51.15 58.29
N ILE A 1032 8.15 -51.20 57.51
CA ILE A 1032 8.57 -52.39 56.76
C ILE A 1032 8.96 -53.50 57.73
N ARG A 1033 9.74 -53.23 58.79
CA ARG A 1033 10.06 -54.24 59.80
C ARG A 1033 8.83 -54.74 60.53
N TYR A 1034 7.88 -53.87 60.84
CA TYR A 1034 6.63 -54.23 61.51
C TYR A 1034 5.72 -55.01 60.56
N GLY A 1035 5.66 -54.64 59.28
CA GLY A 1035 4.96 -55.36 58.22
C GLY A 1035 5.55 -56.74 57.95
N VAL A 1036 6.88 -56.86 57.89
CA VAL A 1036 7.59 -58.15 57.77
C VAL A 1036 7.37 -59.01 59.02
N ARG A 1037 7.37 -58.42 60.21
CA ARG A 1037 7.11 -59.13 61.48
C ARG A 1037 5.64 -59.55 61.60
N TRP A 1038 4.70 -58.73 61.12
CA TRP A 1038 3.27 -59.02 61.05
C TRP A 1038 2.97 -60.13 60.02
N CYS A 1039 3.62 -60.09 58.85
CA CYS A 1039 3.56 -61.16 57.86
C CYS A 1039 4.16 -62.48 58.39
N ARG A 1040 5.27 -62.42 59.16
CA ARG A 1040 5.84 -63.61 59.84
C ARG A 1040 4.93 -64.20 60.92
N MET A 1041 4.11 -63.40 61.59
CA MET A 1041 3.20 -63.87 62.65
C MET A 1041 1.88 -64.45 62.11
N ARG A 1042 1.44 -64.02 60.91
CA ARG A 1042 0.15 -64.45 60.33
C ARG A 1042 0.23 -65.63 59.37
N LYS A 1043 1.40 -65.94 58.83
CA LYS A 1043 1.61 -67.12 57.98
C LYS A 1043 2.68 -68.01 58.60
N GLY A 1044 2.25 -69.07 59.25
CA GLY A 1044 3.13 -70.21 59.56
C GLY A 1044 3.65 -70.78 58.25
N TYR A 1045 4.87 -70.42 57.88
CA TYR A 1045 5.55 -70.96 56.70
C TYR A 1045 6.65 -71.90 57.15
N LYS A 1046 6.52 -73.16 56.71
CA LYS A 1046 7.59 -74.16 56.70
C LYS A 1046 8.76 -73.62 55.89
N ARG A 1047 9.95 -73.75 56.44
CA ARG A 1047 11.23 -73.56 55.76
C ARG A 1047 11.29 -74.55 54.59
N ILE A 1048 11.32 -74.03 53.37
CA ILE A 1048 11.76 -74.78 52.20
C ILE A 1048 13.25 -74.49 52.11
N ASP A 1049 14.08 -75.47 52.48
CA ASP A 1049 15.50 -75.45 52.18
C ASP A 1049 15.64 -75.75 50.69
N GLY A 1050 16.10 -74.74 49.94
CA GLY A 1050 16.41 -74.82 48.52
C GLY A 1050 17.21 -73.58 48.16
N GLU A 1051 18.53 -73.72 48.14
CA GLU A 1051 19.42 -72.76 47.50
C GLU A 1051 19.05 -72.71 46.01
N ILE A 1052 18.58 -71.56 45.55
CA ILE A 1052 18.50 -71.25 44.12
C ILE A 1052 19.66 -70.28 43.88
N SER A 1053 20.59 -70.71 43.02
CA SER A 1053 21.77 -69.95 42.62
C SER A 1053 21.37 -68.69 41.87
N LEU A 1054 22.16 -67.63 42.01
CA LEU A 1054 21.91 -66.31 41.44
C LEU A 1054 22.08 -66.25 39.91
N GLU A 1055 22.49 -67.35 39.25
CA GLU A 1055 22.67 -67.40 37.80
C GLU A 1055 21.35 -67.53 36.99
N ASP A 1056 20.27 -68.09 37.55
CA ASP A 1056 19.03 -68.33 36.80
C ASP A 1056 18.11 -67.09 36.64
N LEU A 1057 18.50 -65.94 37.19
CA LEU A 1057 17.79 -64.66 37.01
C LEU A 1057 18.37 -63.79 35.88
N VAL A 1058 19.52 -64.16 35.32
CA VAL A 1058 20.17 -63.40 34.24
C VAL A 1058 19.63 -63.81 32.86
N GLU A 1059 19.17 -65.05 32.67
CA GLU A 1059 18.67 -65.52 31.37
C GLU A 1059 17.24 -65.07 31.01
N ARG A 1060 16.55 -64.32 31.88
CA ARG A 1060 15.18 -63.83 31.59
C ARG A 1060 15.09 -62.36 31.17
N GLU A 1061 16.19 -61.60 31.24
CA GLU A 1061 16.25 -60.24 30.69
C GLU A 1061 16.75 -60.20 29.24
N GLU A 1062 17.53 -61.19 28.77
CA GLU A 1062 18.02 -61.21 27.38
C GLU A 1062 16.96 -61.60 26.33
N VAL A 1063 15.83 -62.20 26.72
CA VAL A 1063 14.75 -62.57 25.78
C VAL A 1063 13.78 -61.40 25.49
N VAL A 1064 13.79 -60.33 26.30
CA VAL A 1064 12.89 -59.18 26.09
C VAL A 1064 13.54 -58.08 25.22
N LEU A 1065 14.88 -58.08 25.08
CA LEU A 1065 15.61 -57.06 24.32
C LEU A 1065 15.75 -57.35 22.81
N ASN A 1066 15.45 -58.56 22.33
CA ASN A 1066 15.60 -58.94 20.92
C ASN A 1066 14.32 -58.87 20.06
N TYR A 1067 13.28 -58.13 20.49
CA TYR A 1067 12.03 -57.98 19.71
C TYR A 1067 11.69 -56.54 19.27
N SER A 1068 12.63 -55.59 19.35
CA SER A 1068 12.37 -54.18 18.99
C SER A 1068 13.22 -53.63 17.84
N GLU A 1069 13.93 -54.46 17.07
CA GLU A 1069 14.84 -54.00 16.02
C GLU A 1069 14.49 -54.46 14.59
N ASP A 1070 13.23 -54.83 14.34
CA ASP A 1070 12.76 -55.13 12.97
C ASP A 1070 11.41 -54.47 12.70
N GLY A 1071 11.43 -53.19 12.31
CA GLY A 1071 10.21 -52.44 12.01
C GLY A 1071 10.36 -50.94 11.76
N ARG A 1072 11.17 -50.55 10.76
CA ARG A 1072 11.08 -49.29 9.98
C ARG A 1072 12.21 -49.27 8.94
N LYS A 1073 12.02 -49.69 7.68
CA LYS A 1073 11.51 -48.88 6.55
C LYS A 1073 10.80 -47.58 6.87
#